data_AF-A0A2V8XKM3-F1
#
_entry.id   AF-A0A2V8XKM3-F1
#
_cell.length_a   1.000
_cell.length_b   1.000
_cell.length_c   1.000
_cell.angle_alpha   90.00
_cell.angle_beta   90.00
_cell.angle_gamma   90.00
#
_symmetry.space_group_name_H-M   'P 1'
#
loop_
_entity.id
_entity.type
_entity.pdbx_description
1 polymer ?
#
loop_
_entity_poly.entity_id
_entity_poly.type
_entity_poly.pdbx_seq_one_letter_code
_entity_poly.pdbx_strand_id
1 'polypeptide(L)'
;MNTAKFLALAFCSATFFFHAAPLPAQDSSTVIVLHEAGLPAADSAAFPKEQLERALPGARFVSVEQLESLLADSTARLLVLPYGSAFPEESWSAIQAFLQRGGNLLALGGRPFTRAAYRDSSGWHLRDYSVRFIRQLSIDQFQTTPGSAGLEFHDNPDVLLSLPRFSWQHASSPIIRLSAVDLYNRGGSAGSIDARLDPLAWGVKDGRKLAAPAMEIDHLRNGFDGGRWIFLPAELDSQFLASGDAVTLIRTLAERARHGSEEFTARPTLPLYLPGEPVELEVLWHAAEKPSAPLTVRISESPEAHPSQRQVQTVNSSVPQTILFPAPKEKGFHVIEAELLDSGKVRATYRSGFWIRDMEFLRSGPHLTVNHDFFEIDGHPLAVVGTTYMSSEVQRLYFDHPNAYVWDRDMAQIQAVGLNMLRTGWWTGWDKFCDENGQPYERTLRTLEAYLMTARKHSLPVQFNFFAFLPEVLGGVNSYLDPQALRKQQTLVSTVVARFHDVPFLAWDLINEPSISQHMWMTRPNGDPIELAAWNQWLAKRYPDRAALAAAWNVPPSSIAGTISLPQEIEFSSRGMYVGHNSLRVYDYYLFAQETFLAWVRALRDKIRETGSEQLITVGQDEGGVADRLSPAFYAPTVDFTTNHSWWGNDSLLWDSLTAKQPGVAMLIQETGLQREINLDESARLTPEQEASLFERKVALSFAQGSGAIEWLWNTNCYMTEANEAPIGALRADSTEKPEATVMRDFARFAKSFQNHLQNPKQPSVAIVTSQAAQFSVLGDLQLEGQHKAVRALAYGLHISPFVIAENQIARLGSPQLVILPSPQSLNENTWQSLLAYVKAGGSLLITGPVSRDEHWQFRDRAQDLGLSARTEPQSYRGAGIHLPGKVVPLSFDQQKQFALEALRFSDGSTWKETSAGKGKVFWSSYSAELAEGLEPAAALYGYILGALKIKPMFELQSPLPPSVLIYSTELQDSVLYILESEEADDTLVDLRDALTGARLTLKLPAQHAALALIAKQEKSVIAKYGF
;
A
#
# COMPACT_ATOMS: atom_id res chain seq x y z
N MET A 1 11.31 -14.91 -61.68
CA MET A 1 11.90 -15.36 -62.97
C MET A 1 13.34 -15.76 -62.73
N ASN A 2 13.70 -16.95 -63.23
CA ASN A 2 14.99 -17.68 -63.20
C ASN A 2 16.26 -16.80 -63.32
N THR A 3 17.41 -17.13 -62.72
CA THR A 3 18.38 -18.19 -63.11
C THR A 3 19.58 -18.19 -62.12
N ALA A 4 19.99 -19.31 -61.53
CA ALA A 4 21.07 -20.26 -61.90
C ALA A 4 22.51 -19.67 -61.82
N LYS A 5 23.36 -20.02 -60.84
CA LYS A 5 24.24 -21.21 -60.64
C LYS A 5 25.54 -21.28 -61.48
N PHE A 6 26.66 -21.24 -60.74
CA PHE A 6 27.97 -21.90 -60.88
C PHE A 6 28.92 -21.63 -62.06
N LEU A 7 30.18 -21.30 -61.71
CA LEU A 7 31.35 -22.08 -62.17
C LEU A 7 32.48 -22.04 -61.11
N ALA A 8 33.07 -23.19 -60.85
CA ALA A 8 34.20 -23.41 -59.94
C ALA A 8 35.51 -23.48 -60.74
N LEU A 9 36.63 -23.06 -60.15
CA LEU A 9 37.95 -23.60 -60.51
C LEU A 9 38.86 -23.63 -59.28
N ALA A 10 39.38 -24.83 -59.01
CA ALA A 10 40.28 -25.14 -57.91
C ALA A 10 41.74 -24.81 -58.28
N PHE A 11 42.52 -24.37 -57.29
CA PHE A 11 43.98 -24.52 -57.29
C PHE A 11 44.46 -24.82 -55.86
N CYS A 12 45.07 -25.99 -55.69
CA CYS A 12 45.77 -26.39 -54.48
C CYS A 12 47.10 -25.63 -54.35
N SER A 13 47.46 -25.22 -53.14
CA SER A 13 48.84 -24.98 -52.73
C SER A 13 48.99 -25.20 -51.23
N ALA A 14 50.08 -25.90 -50.88
CA ALA A 14 50.34 -26.53 -49.60
C ALA A 14 50.52 -25.54 -48.44
N THR A 15 49.96 -25.88 -47.28
CA THR A 15 50.14 -25.13 -46.02
C THR A 15 51.09 -25.92 -45.11
N PHE A 16 52.24 -25.31 -44.78
CA PHE A 16 53.14 -25.78 -43.73
C PHE A 16 52.48 -25.53 -42.36
N PHE A 17 52.37 -26.57 -41.54
CA PHE A 17 51.97 -26.46 -40.14
C PHE A 17 53.12 -25.88 -39.31
N PHE A 18 52.97 -24.65 -38.81
CA PHE A 18 53.66 -24.19 -37.61
C PHE A 18 52.68 -24.27 -36.43
N HIS A 19 52.95 -25.16 -35.48
CA HIS A 19 52.32 -25.14 -34.16
C HIS A 19 52.84 -23.93 -33.39
N ALA A 20 52.07 -22.84 -33.39
CA ALA A 20 52.18 -21.82 -32.36
C ALA A 20 51.29 -22.26 -31.18
N ALA A 21 51.90 -22.49 -30.01
CA ALA A 21 51.15 -22.62 -28.77
C ALA A 21 50.30 -21.34 -28.57
N PRO A 22 49.01 -21.45 -28.21
CA PRO A 22 48.23 -20.26 -27.89
C PRO A 22 48.81 -19.65 -26.61
N LEU A 23 49.40 -18.46 -26.75
CA LEU A 23 49.60 -17.57 -25.61
C LEU A 23 48.21 -17.26 -25.02
N PRO A 24 48.06 -17.24 -23.68
CA PRO A 24 46.82 -16.80 -23.08
C PRO A 24 46.52 -15.38 -23.56
N ALA A 25 45.33 -15.17 -24.11
CA ALA A 25 44.85 -13.83 -24.45
C ALA A 25 44.88 -13.01 -23.16
N GLN A 26 45.74 -11.98 -23.10
CA GLN A 26 45.64 -10.94 -22.09
C GLN A 26 44.27 -10.29 -22.27
N ASP A 27 43.45 -10.38 -21.24
CA ASP A 27 42.14 -9.76 -21.19
C ASP A 27 42.29 -8.24 -21.40
N SER A 28 41.95 -7.77 -22.60
CA SER A 28 42.17 -6.40 -23.08
C SER A 28 41.24 -5.34 -22.44
N SER A 29 40.50 -5.73 -21.41
CA SER A 29 39.48 -4.89 -20.76
C SER A 29 40.08 -3.96 -19.71
N THR A 30 39.88 -2.66 -19.90
CA THR A 30 40.50 -1.61 -19.08
C THR A 30 39.65 -1.30 -17.85
N VAL A 31 40.27 -1.37 -16.65
CA VAL A 31 39.73 -0.80 -15.40
C VAL A 31 40.18 0.65 -15.29
N ILE A 32 39.23 1.57 -15.13
CA ILE A 32 39.48 3.00 -14.98
C ILE A 32 39.17 3.38 -13.53
N VAL A 33 40.14 3.98 -12.84
CA VAL A 33 39.99 4.49 -11.48
C VAL A 33 40.06 6.00 -11.54
N LEU A 34 39.00 6.70 -11.14
CA LEU A 34 39.06 8.15 -11.00
C LEU A 34 40.04 8.50 -9.88
N HIS A 35 41.04 9.32 -10.19
CA HIS A 35 42.02 9.81 -9.24
C HIS A 35 42.40 11.25 -9.56
N GLU A 36 41.70 12.18 -8.92
CA GLU A 36 41.88 13.62 -9.08
C GLU A 36 42.48 14.25 -7.82
N ALA A 37 43.50 15.08 -8.00
CA ALA A 37 44.16 15.76 -6.90
C ALA A 37 43.25 16.85 -6.32
N GLY A 38 43.01 16.78 -5.00
CA GLY A 38 42.20 17.77 -4.28
C GLY A 38 40.69 17.61 -4.44
N LEU A 39 40.20 16.63 -5.19
CA LEU A 39 38.77 16.30 -5.25
C LEU A 39 38.29 15.86 -3.85
N PRO A 40 37.29 16.53 -3.24
CA PRO A 40 36.79 16.19 -1.91
C PRO A 40 35.99 14.89 -1.93
N ALA A 41 36.10 14.13 -0.84
CA ALA A 41 35.21 13.02 -0.56
C ALA A 41 34.02 13.49 0.31
N ALA A 42 32.91 12.75 0.28
CA ALA A 42 31.73 13.05 1.10
C ALA A 42 31.09 11.78 1.66
N ASP A 43 30.53 11.86 2.87
CA ASP A 43 29.93 10.79 3.68
C ASP A 43 30.83 9.58 4.00
N SER A 44 31.91 9.36 3.26
CA SER A 44 32.97 8.41 3.56
C SER A 44 34.29 9.00 3.08
N ALA A 45 35.38 8.75 3.81
CA ALA A 45 36.71 9.15 3.37
C ALA A 45 37.12 8.41 2.09
N ALA A 46 37.94 9.06 1.26
CA ALA A 46 38.43 8.43 0.04
C ALA A 46 39.43 7.30 0.34
N PHE A 47 39.38 6.24 -0.45
CA PHE A 47 40.37 5.17 -0.35
C PHE A 47 41.77 5.70 -0.74
N PRO A 48 42.82 5.41 0.06
CA PRO A 48 44.17 5.85 -0.29
C PRO A 48 44.62 5.25 -1.63
N LYS A 49 45.28 6.07 -2.46
CA LYS A 49 45.77 5.66 -3.80
C LYS A 49 46.60 4.38 -3.74
N GLU A 50 47.49 4.28 -2.76
CA GLU A 50 48.37 3.12 -2.56
C GLU A 50 47.58 1.82 -2.38
N GLN A 51 46.42 1.87 -1.71
CA GLN A 51 45.57 0.69 -1.53
C GLN A 51 44.85 0.31 -2.82
N LEU A 52 44.37 1.30 -3.58
CA LEU A 52 43.75 1.08 -4.89
C LEU A 52 44.76 0.48 -5.89
N GLU A 53 45.99 0.98 -5.92
CA GLU A 53 47.06 0.46 -6.78
C GLU A 53 47.43 -0.99 -6.43
N ARG A 54 47.46 -1.33 -5.13
CA ARG A 54 47.67 -2.70 -4.65
C ARG A 54 46.50 -3.63 -4.94
N ALA A 55 45.27 -3.11 -4.91
CA ALA A 55 44.07 -3.89 -5.14
C ALA A 55 43.86 -4.19 -6.64
N LEU A 56 44.18 -3.21 -7.50
CA LEU A 56 43.84 -3.19 -8.93
C LEU A 56 45.10 -3.05 -9.81
N PRO A 57 45.98 -4.07 -9.84
CA PRO A 57 47.17 -4.03 -10.67
C PRO A 57 46.79 -3.92 -12.15
N GLY A 58 47.35 -2.93 -12.84
CA GLY A 58 47.06 -2.67 -14.27
C GLY A 58 45.86 -1.75 -14.54
N ALA A 59 45.17 -1.26 -13.50
CA ALA A 59 44.15 -0.22 -13.68
C ALA A 59 44.77 1.12 -14.14
N ARG A 60 44.03 1.87 -14.96
CA ARG A 60 44.38 3.22 -15.38
C ARG A 60 43.82 4.23 -14.37
N PHE A 61 44.69 4.94 -13.67
CA PHE A 61 44.34 6.04 -12.77
C PHE A 61 44.27 7.33 -13.58
N VAL A 62 43.11 7.99 -13.60
CA VAL A 62 42.81 9.09 -14.54
C VAL A 62 42.34 10.35 -13.81
N SER A 63 42.72 11.51 -14.33
CA SER A 63 42.18 12.80 -13.89
C SER A 63 40.77 13.04 -14.43
N VAL A 64 40.08 14.06 -13.90
CA VAL A 64 38.76 14.50 -14.39
C VAL A 64 38.81 14.87 -15.88
N GLU A 65 39.87 15.55 -16.30
CA GLU A 65 40.10 15.97 -17.70
C GLU A 65 40.25 14.77 -18.66
N GLN A 66 40.78 13.64 -18.19
CA GLN A 66 41.00 12.44 -19.01
C GLN A 66 39.79 11.50 -19.02
N LEU A 67 38.94 11.59 -17.99
CA LEU A 67 37.89 10.62 -17.71
C LEU A 67 36.92 10.45 -18.89
N GLU A 68 36.44 11.54 -19.48
CA GLU A 68 35.48 11.48 -20.60
C GLU A 68 36.03 10.67 -21.78
N SER A 69 37.25 10.98 -22.23
CA SER A 69 37.88 10.33 -23.38
C SER A 69 38.09 8.82 -23.16
N LEU A 70 38.45 8.42 -21.93
CA LEU A 70 38.74 7.03 -21.62
C LEU A 70 37.47 6.23 -21.34
N LEU A 71 36.45 6.85 -20.74
CA LEU A 71 35.16 6.21 -20.65
C LEU A 71 34.61 5.91 -22.05
N ALA A 72 34.70 6.85 -22.99
CA ALA A 72 34.22 6.68 -24.37
C ALA A 72 34.90 5.53 -25.15
N ASP A 73 36.05 5.03 -24.70
CA ASP A 73 36.72 3.86 -25.27
C ASP A 73 35.88 2.59 -25.08
N SER A 74 35.66 1.83 -26.15
CA SER A 74 34.88 0.59 -26.12
C SER A 74 35.56 -0.55 -25.34
N THR A 75 36.83 -0.41 -24.98
CA THR A 75 37.58 -1.33 -24.11
C THR A 75 37.43 -1.01 -22.62
N ALA A 76 36.91 0.17 -22.26
CA ALA A 76 36.57 0.49 -20.89
C ALA A 76 35.44 -0.44 -20.42
N ARG A 77 35.66 -1.15 -19.31
CA ARG A 77 34.69 -2.10 -18.75
C ARG A 77 34.23 -1.72 -17.36
N LEU A 78 35.14 -1.25 -16.50
CA LEU A 78 34.84 -0.91 -15.11
C LEU A 78 35.31 0.51 -14.79
N LEU A 79 34.41 1.33 -14.26
CA LEU A 79 34.73 2.59 -13.59
C LEU A 79 34.74 2.39 -12.07
N VAL A 80 35.82 2.79 -11.40
CA VAL A 80 35.95 2.80 -9.93
C VAL A 80 35.94 4.22 -9.42
N LEU A 81 35.02 4.52 -8.50
CA LEU A 81 34.87 5.82 -7.83
C LEU A 81 35.24 5.69 -6.34
N PRO A 82 36.42 6.19 -5.91
CA PRO A 82 36.90 6.00 -4.55
C PRO A 82 36.56 7.15 -3.57
N TYR A 83 35.61 8.03 -3.88
CA TYR A 83 35.38 9.31 -3.18
C TYR A 83 34.08 9.38 -2.34
N GLY A 84 33.56 8.22 -1.91
CA GLY A 84 32.31 8.17 -1.17
C GLY A 84 31.12 8.63 -2.04
N SER A 85 30.31 9.54 -1.50
CA SER A 85 29.18 10.14 -2.23
C SER A 85 29.58 11.12 -3.34
N ALA A 86 30.86 11.50 -3.39
CA ALA A 86 31.33 12.59 -4.23
C ALA A 86 31.78 12.14 -5.62
N PHE A 87 31.55 13.00 -6.61
CA PHE A 87 31.97 12.80 -8.00
C PHE A 87 32.10 14.16 -8.71
N PRO A 88 32.94 14.28 -9.75
CA PRO A 88 33.10 15.52 -10.50
C PRO A 88 31.85 15.85 -11.32
N GLU A 89 31.25 17.01 -11.05
CA GLU A 89 30.01 17.49 -11.68
C GLU A 89 30.16 17.58 -13.21
N GLU A 90 31.31 18.06 -13.68
CA GLU A 90 31.59 18.23 -15.11
C GLU A 90 31.70 16.91 -15.89
N SER A 91 31.99 15.79 -15.22
CA SER A 91 32.07 14.48 -15.87
C SER A 91 30.75 13.71 -15.90
N TRP A 92 29.66 14.25 -15.32
CA TRP A 92 28.40 13.53 -15.18
C TRP A 92 27.91 12.94 -16.51
N SER A 93 27.88 13.76 -17.58
CA SER A 93 27.40 13.33 -18.90
C SER A 93 28.21 12.15 -19.44
N ALA A 94 29.52 12.12 -19.21
CA ALA A 94 30.39 11.03 -19.65
C ALA A 94 30.18 9.75 -18.82
N ILE A 95 30.03 9.90 -17.50
CA ILE A 95 29.71 8.79 -16.59
C ILE A 95 28.36 8.18 -16.97
N GLN A 96 27.33 9.01 -17.09
CA GLN A 96 25.98 8.56 -17.47
C GLN A 96 26.01 7.83 -18.81
N ALA A 97 26.64 8.39 -19.84
CA ALA A 97 26.74 7.76 -21.15
C ALA A 97 27.48 6.41 -21.08
N PHE A 98 28.50 6.29 -20.21
CA PHE A 98 29.21 5.03 -19.95
C PHE A 98 28.33 3.98 -19.32
N LEU A 99 27.57 4.35 -18.30
CA LEU A 99 26.63 3.43 -17.67
C LEU A 99 25.54 3.03 -18.67
N GLN A 100 24.97 3.98 -19.44
CA GLN A 100 23.88 3.74 -20.39
C GLN A 100 24.21 2.69 -21.46
N ARG A 101 25.49 2.52 -21.81
CA ARG A 101 25.96 1.49 -22.76
C ARG A 101 26.40 0.18 -22.11
N GLY A 102 26.04 -0.06 -20.84
CA GLY A 102 26.38 -1.28 -20.11
C GLY A 102 27.72 -1.24 -19.38
N GLY A 103 28.22 -0.06 -19.01
CA GLY A 103 29.44 0.08 -18.24
C GLY A 103 29.29 -0.42 -16.80
N ASN A 104 30.28 -1.16 -16.30
CA ASN A 104 30.30 -1.63 -14.90
C ASN A 104 30.80 -0.53 -13.97
N LEU A 105 30.29 -0.51 -12.74
CA LEU A 105 30.58 0.52 -11.76
C LEU A 105 30.95 -0.10 -10.42
N LEU A 106 32.02 0.41 -9.80
CA LEU A 106 32.35 0.17 -8.40
C LEU A 106 32.43 1.50 -7.67
N ALA A 107 31.44 1.81 -6.84
CA ALA A 107 31.43 3.01 -6.02
C ALA A 107 31.78 2.65 -4.56
N LEU A 108 32.86 3.25 -4.06
CA LEU A 108 33.44 2.90 -2.76
C LEU A 108 33.07 3.97 -1.71
N GLY A 109 32.15 3.60 -0.81
CA GLY A 109 31.72 4.41 0.33
C GLY A 109 30.54 5.34 0.05
N GLY A 110 29.88 5.81 1.12
CA GLY A 110 28.88 6.88 1.08
C GLY A 110 27.58 6.52 0.36
N ARG A 111 27.01 7.48 -0.36
CA ARG A 111 25.77 7.42 -1.14
C ARG A 111 26.10 7.88 -2.57
N PRO A 112 26.43 6.95 -3.48
CA PRO A 112 26.98 7.29 -4.80
C PRO A 112 26.16 8.36 -5.52
N PHE A 113 26.85 9.35 -6.09
CA PHE A 113 26.29 10.44 -6.89
C PHE A 113 25.36 11.44 -6.18
N THR A 114 25.38 11.51 -4.85
CA THR A 114 24.53 12.47 -4.09
C THR A 114 25.23 13.78 -3.75
N ARG A 115 26.55 13.89 -3.94
CA ARG A 115 27.37 15.08 -3.61
C ARG A 115 28.26 15.50 -4.79
N ALA A 116 27.71 16.26 -5.73
CA ALA A 116 28.49 16.73 -6.88
C ALA A 116 29.62 17.68 -6.45
N ALA A 117 30.83 17.48 -6.99
CA ALA A 117 31.99 18.31 -6.76
C ALA A 117 32.27 19.18 -7.99
N TYR A 118 32.49 20.49 -7.80
CA TYR A 118 32.83 21.42 -8.86
C TYR A 118 34.13 22.15 -8.54
N ARG A 119 34.82 22.62 -9.57
CA ARG A 119 36.09 23.34 -9.44
C ARG A 119 35.94 24.77 -9.93
N ASP A 120 36.42 25.72 -9.14
CA ASP A 120 36.56 27.12 -9.54
C ASP A 120 37.98 27.65 -9.26
N SER A 121 38.18 28.96 -9.38
CA SER A 121 39.49 29.61 -9.15
C SER A 121 40.06 29.41 -7.74
N SER A 122 39.23 29.06 -6.75
CA SER A 122 39.61 28.83 -5.36
C SER A 122 39.82 27.35 -5.00
N GLY A 123 39.51 26.43 -5.92
CA GLY A 123 39.73 25.00 -5.75
C GLY A 123 38.47 24.17 -5.94
N TRP A 124 38.48 22.97 -5.38
CA TRP A 124 37.36 22.05 -5.40
C TRP A 124 36.38 22.35 -4.26
N HIS A 125 35.09 22.26 -4.57
CA HIS A 125 33.99 22.47 -3.64
C HIS A 125 32.95 21.37 -3.81
N LEU A 126 32.23 21.07 -2.73
CA LEU A 126 31.06 20.21 -2.78
C LEU A 126 29.79 21.03 -2.91
N ARG A 127 28.86 20.57 -3.76
CA ARG A 127 27.46 20.95 -3.70
C ARG A 127 26.78 20.30 -2.50
N ASP A 128 25.62 20.83 -2.14
CA ASP A 128 24.72 20.21 -1.17
C ASP A 128 24.22 18.85 -1.68
N TYR A 129 23.64 18.08 -0.77
CA TYR A 129 22.96 16.83 -1.11
C TYR A 129 21.89 17.10 -2.18
N SER A 130 21.81 16.23 -3.19
CA SER A 130 20.77 16.28 -4.20
C SER A 130 20.49 14.91 -4.80
N VAL A 131 19.23 14.68 -5.18
CA VAL A 131 18.80 13.45 -5.85
C VAL A 131 18.88 13.52 -7.39
N ARG A 132 19.20 14.70 -7.96
CA ARG A 132 19.08 14.98 -9.40
C ARG A 132 19.89 14.08 -10.34
N PHE A 133 21.00 13.52 -9.85
CA PHE A 133 21.86 12.63 -10.61
C PHE A 133 21.45 11.17 -10.45
N ILE A 134 21.16 10.74 -9.22
CA ILE A 134 20.72 9.37 -8.92
C ILE A 134 19.34 9.04 -9.52
N ARG A 135 18.44 10.02 -9.66
CA ARG A 135 17.14 9.82 -10.33
C ARG A 135 17.28 9.42 -11.80
N GLN A 136 18.34 9.87 -12.47
CA GLN A 136 18.66 9.47 -13.84
C GLN A 136 19.21 8.03 -13.91
N LEU A 137 19.54 7.44 -12.76
CA LEU A 137 19.94 6.04 -12.59
C LEU A 137 18.82 5.19 -11.96
N SER A 138 17.58 5.68 -12.00
CA SER A 138 16.41 5.02 -11.39
C SER A 138 16.46 4.88 -9.86
N ILE A 139 17.36 5.59 -9.18
CA ILE A 139 17.44 5.65 -7.71
C ILE A 139 16.80 6.96 -7.26
N ASP A 140 15.75 6.86 -6.48
CA ASP A 140 14.99 8.01 -6.02
C ASP A 140 15.65 8.75 -4.85
N GLN A 141 16.23 8.00 -3.93
CA GLN A 141 16.96 8.51 -2.76
C GLN A 141 17.68 7.36 -2.05
N PHE A 142 18.43 7.69 -0.99
CA PHE A 142 19.01 6.73 -0.07
C PHE A 142 18.42 6.92 1.32
N GLN A 143 18.01 5.84 1.97
CA GLN A 143 17.62 5.83 3.38
C GLN A 143 18.79 5.37 4.25
N THR A 144 19.09 6.12 5.31
CA THR A 144 20.12 5.74 6.28
C THR A 144 19.72 4.45 7.00
N THR A 145 20.71 3.58 7.24
CA THR A 145 20.57 2.37 8.07
C THR A 145 21.63 2.36 9.19
N PRO A 146 21.43 1.60 10.28
CA PRO A 146 22.32 1.63 11.44
C PRO A 146 23.78 1.26 11.14
N GLY A 147 24.68 1.74 12.01
CA GLY A 147 26.10 1.36 12.04
C GLY A 147 26.33 -0.09 12.45
N SER A 148 27.55 -0.60 12.23
CA SER A 148 27.91 -1.99 12.56
C SER A 148 28.00 -2.28 14.06
N ALA A 149 27.97 -1.27 14.92
CA ALA A 149 28.11 -1.44 16.35
C ALA A 149 26.97 -2.30 16.93
N GLY A 150 27.32 -3.50 17.42
CA GLY A 150 26.35 -4.47 17.95
C GLY A 150 25.62 -5.28 16.88
N LEU A 151 26.06 -5.23 15.61
CA LEU A 151 25.57 -6.06 14.52
C LEU A 151 26.57 -7.18 14.20
N GLU A 152 26.06 -8.33 13.78
CA GLU A 152 26.84 -9.43 13.22
C GLU A 152 26.98 -9.26 11.70
N PHE A 153 28.18 -9.48 11.16
CA PHE A 153 28.43 -9.45 9.72
C PHE A 153 28.10 -10.81 9.10
N HIS A 154 27.10 -10.86 8.22
CA HIS A 154 26.65 -12.06 7.52
C HIS A 154 26.79 -11.88 6.01
N ASP A 155 27.53 -12.78 5.35
CA ASP A 155 27.58 -12.85 3.88
C ASP A 155 26.21 -13.28 3.33
N ASN A 156 25.87 -12.86 2.10
CA ASN A 156 24.67 -13.37 1.44
C ASN A 156 24.89 -14.79 0.90
N PRO A 157 24.20 -15.83 1.41
CA PRO A 157 24.41 -17.22 0.99
C PRO A 157 23.90 -17.53 -0.42
N ASP A 158 23.14 -16.62 -1.04
CA ASP A 158 22.67 -16.75 -2.42
C ASP A 158 23.65 -16.14 -3.44
N VAL A 159 24.68 -15.42 -2.98
CA VAL A 159 25.75 -14.85 -3.81
C VAL A 159 27.06 -15.56 -3.48
N LEU A 160 27.74 -16.10 -4.50
CA LEU A 160 29.01 -16.82 -4.34
C LEU A 160 30.20 -15.87 -4.16
N LEU A 161 30.13 -15.04 -3.13
CA LEU A 161 31.13 -14.04 -2.78
C LEU A 161 31.29 -14.01 -1.27
N SER A 162 32.52 -14.08 -0.77
CA SER A 162 32.80 -13.85 0.65
C SER A 162 33.63 -12.58 0.77
N LEU A 163 33.17 -11.69 1.64
CA LEU A 163 33.81 -10.39 1.87
C LEU A 163 34.69 -10.45 3.13
N PRO A 164 35.83 -9.76 3.15
CA PRO A 164 36.50 -9.50 4.42
C PRO A 164 35.56 -8.71 5.33
N ARG A 165 35.53 -9.02 6.61
CA ARG A 165 34.69 -8.31 7.58
C ARG A 165 35.22 -6.89 7.77
N PHE A 166 34.30 -5.92 7.79
CA PHE A 166 34.63 -4.52 8.05
C PHE A 166 33.55 -3.87 8.93
N SER A 167 33.90 -2.71 9.49
CA SER A 167 33.00 -1.90 10.31
C SER A 167 32.62 -0.61 9.59
N TRP A 168 31.44 -0.09 9.91
CA TRP A 168 30.89 1.15 9.37
C TRP A 168 30.17 1.95 10.44
N GLN A 169 30.19 3.27 10.31
CA GLN A 169 29.50 4.19 11.24
C GLN A 169 28.01 4.24 10.97
N HIS A 170 27.63 4.31 9.71
CA HIS A 170 26.26 4.12 9.22
C HIS A 170 26.29 3.57 7.79
N ALA A 171 25.20 2.97 7.36
CA ALA A 171 25.03 2.50 5.99
C ALA A 171 23.82 3.19 5.35
N SER A 172 23.53 2.87 4.09
CA SER A 172 22.45 3.46 3.33
C SER A 172 21.88 2.46 2.35
N SER A 173 20.57 2.48 2.20
CA SER A 173 19.83 1.61 1.30
C SER A 173 19.17 2.46 0.21
N PRO A 174 19.30 2.12 -1.08
CA PRO A 174 18.65 2.87 -2.14
C PRO A 174 17.15 2.58 -2.17
N ILE A 175 16.35 3.64 -2.33
CA ILE A 175 15.01 3.52 -2.89
C ILE A 175 15.19 3.52 -4.40
N ILE A 176 14.96 2.39 -5.03
CA ILE A 176 15.32 2.15 -6.43
C ILE A 176 14.13 1.56 -7.20
N ARG A 177 13.97 2.00 -8.45
CA ARG A 177 13.12 1.34 -9.45
C ARG A 177 13.98 0.40 -10.28
N LEU A 178 13.62 -0.88 -10.25
CA LEU A 178 14.24 -1.95 -11.02
C LEU A 178 13.50 -2.25 -12.34
N SER A 179 12.54 -1.40 -12.68
CA SER A 179 11.76 -1.43 -13.92
C SER A 179 11.75 -0.06 -14.59
N ALA A 180 11.97 -0.04 -15.90
CA ALA A 180 11.87 1.12 -16.77
C ALA A 180 10.62 1.09 -17.66
N VAL A 181 9.99 -0.09 -17.82
CA VAL A 181 8.84 -0.28 -18.72
C VAL A 181 7.66 -0.89 -17.97
N ASP A 182 6.46 -0.31 -18.16
CA ASP A 182 5.20 -0.89 -17.71
C ASP A 182 4.76 -2.02 -18.65
N LEU A 183 4.26 -3.11 -18.08
CA LEU A 183 3.74 -4.22 -18.87
C LEU A 183 2.36 -3.93 -19.46
N TYR A 184 1.56 -3.10 -18.80
CA TYR A 184 0.22 -2.72 -19.25
C TYR A 184 -0.01 -1.22 -19.06
N ASN A 185 -0.67 -0.58 -20.03
CA ASN A 185 -1.04 0.84 -19.94
C ASN A 185 -2.29 1.05 -19.06
N ARG A 186 -2.16 0.77 -17.76
CA ARG A 186 -3.19 0.96 -16.72
C ARG A 186 -2.54 1.31 -15.38
N GLY A 187 -3.25 2.01 -14.51
CA GLY A 187 -2.76 2.33 -13.17
C GLY A 187 -2.40 1.09 -12.36
N GLY A 188 -1.31 1.17 -11.60
CA GLY A 188 -0.77 0.07 -10.80
C GLY A 188 -0.36 -1.15 -11.62
N SER A 189 0.05 -0.99 -12.88
CA SER A 189 0.64 -2.12 -13.62
C SER A 189 1.97 -2.56 -13.01
N ALA A 190 2.33 -3.83 -13.17
CA ALA A 190 3.69 -4.27 -12.86
C ALA A 190 4.67 -3.81 -13.94
N GLY A 191 5.90 -3.52 -13.53
CA GLY A 191 7.01 -3.28 -14.44
C GLY A 191 7.65 -4.56 -14.96
N SER A 192 8.45 -4.45 -16.02
CA SER A 192 9.35 -5.54 -16.47
C SER A 192 10.53 -5.72 -15.51
N ILE A 193 11.10 -6.93 -15.47
CA ILE A 193 12.29 -7.24 -14.67
C ILE A 193 13.52 -6.77 -15.46
N ASP A 194 13.91 -5.51 -15.24
CA ASP A 194 14.95 -4.84 -16.02
C ASP A 194 16.31 -4.87 -15.34
N ALA A 195 16.32 -4.82 -14.01
CA ALA A 195 17.51 -4.98 -13.19
C ALA A 195 17.21 -5.82 -11.95
N ARG A 196 18.25 -6.34 -11.28
CA ARG A 196 18.12 -7.06 -10.01
C ARG A 196 19.09 -6.49 -8.99
N LEU A 197 18.64 -6.29 -7.76
CA LEU A 197 19.48 -5.88 -6.64
C LEU A 197 19.70 -7.08 -5.71
N ASP A 198 20.96 -7.42 -5.45
CA ASP A 198 21.36 -8.43 -4.47
C ASP A 198 22.30 -7.82 -3.42
N PRO A 199 21.96 -7.86 -2.12
CA PRO A 199 22.89 -7.53 -1.06
C PRO A 199 24.06 -8.51 -1.08
N LEU A 200 25.28 -8.03 -0.86
CA LEU A 200 26.47 -8.89 -0.76
C LEU A 200 26.73 -9.31 0.69
N ALA A 201 26.34 -8.46 1.64
CA ALA A 201 26.41 -8.75 3.07
C ALA A 201 25.34 -7.95 3.84
N TRP A 202 25.02 -8.42 5.04
CA TRP A 202 24.13 -7.73 5.97
C TRP A 202 24.79 -7.54 7.35
N GLY A 203 24.41 -6.45 8.02
CA GLY A 203 24.49 -6.31 9.47
C GLY A 203 23.22 -6.88 10.11
N VAL A 204 23.37 -7.94 10.89
CA VAL A 204 22.26 -8.70 11.48
C VAL A 204 22.24 -8.55 12.99
N LYS A 205 21.06 -8.41 13.58
CA LYS A 205 20.86 -8.46 15.03
C LYS A 205 19.57 -9.19 15.36
N ASP A 206 19.64 -10.16 16.27
CA ASP A 206 18.48 -10.96 16.69
C ASP A 206 17.74 -11.60 15.49
N GLY A 207 18.50 -12.03 14.47
CA GLY A 207 17.96 -12.59 13.22
C GLY A 207 17.41 -11.57 12.22
N ARG A 208 17.44 -10.27 12.54
CA ARG A 208 16.92 -9.18 11.71
C ARG A 208 18.03 -8.57 10.87
N LYS A 209 17.80 -8.43 9.57
CA LYS A 209 18.71 -7.70 8.66
C LYS A 209 18.46 -6.21 8.82
N LEU A 210 19.41 -5.45 9.36
CA LEU A 210 19.22 -4.03 9.69
C LEU A 210 19.98 -3.08 8.75
N ALA A 211 21.07 -3.54 8.15
CA ALA A 211 21.88 -2.75 7.22
C ALA A 211 22.48 -3.66 6.13
N ALA A 212 22.66 -3.14 4.91
CA ALA A 212 23.36 -3.80 3.82
C ALA A 212 24.53 -2.91 3.35
N PRO A 213 25.73 -3.07 3.92
CA PRO A 213 26.87 -2.17 3.65
C PRO A 213 27.55 -2.45 2.30
N ALA A 214 27.13 -3.49 1.58
CA ALA A 214 27.63 -3.86 0.26
C ALA A 214 26.49 -4.49 -0.55
N MET A 215 26.32 -4.06 -1.80
CA MET A 215 25.26 -4.56 -2.69
C MET A 215 25.69 -4.52 -4.16
N GLU A 216 25.07 -5.38 -4.95
CA GLU A 216 25.23 -5.51 -6.39
C GLU A 216 23.90 -5.22 -7.08
N ILE A 217 23.96 -4.53 -8.22
CA ILE A 217 22.82 -4.26 -9.10
C ILE A 217 23.21 -4.72 -10.50
N ASP A 218 22.52 -5.74 -10.99
CA ASP A 218 22.68 -6.26 -12.34
C ASP A 218 21.62 -5.69 -13.27
N HIS A 219 22.04 -4.90 -14.25
CA HIS A 219 21.17 -4.32 -15.27
C HIS A 219 21.04 -5.28 -16.46
N LEU A 220 19.89 -5.94 -16.55
CA LEU A 220 19.66 -7.05 -17.47
C LEU A 220 19.15 -6.60 -18.84
N ARG A 221 18.29 -5.57 -18.88
CA ARG A 221 17.60 -5.08 -20.10
C ARG A 221 16.93 -3.73 -19.87
N ASN A 222 16.50 -3.08 -20.96
CA ASN A 222 15.67 -1.85 -20.98
C ASN A 222 16.30 -0.63 -20.26
N GLY A 223 17.62 -0.60 -20.13
CA GLY A 223 18.39 0.50 -19.55
C GLY A 223 19.64 -0.01 -18.86
N PHE A 224 20.80 0.56 -19.23
CA PHE A 224 22.11 0.20 -18.68
C PHE A 224 22.53 -1.27 -18.92
N ASP A 225 21.94 -1.89 -19.96
CA ASP A 225 22.02 -3.32 -20.29
C ASP A 225 23.45 -3.89 -20.26
N GLY A 226 23.64 -4.98 -19.52
CA GLY A 226 24.93 -5.66 -19.37
C GLY A 226 25.77 -5.13 -18.21
N GLY A 227 25.43 -3.97 -17.65
CA GLY A 227 26.17 -3.34 -16.57
C GLY A 227 25.94 -4.00 -15.21
N ARG A 228 27.02 -4.23 -14.46
CA ARG A 228 26.98 -4.57 -13.03
C ARG A 228 27.49 -3.41 -12.21
N TRP A 229 26.68 -2.92 -11.28
CA TRP A 229 27.05 -1.86 -10.36
C TRP A 229 27.20 -2.44 -8.95
N ILE A 230 28.35 -2.22 -8.34
CA ILE A 230 28.60 -2.58 -6.95
C ILE A 230 28.76 -1.31 -6.14
N PHE A 231 27.93 -1.20 -5.10
CA PHE A 231 27.99 -0.11 -4.14
C PHE A 231 28.48 -0.63 -2.80
N LEU A 232 29.37 0.12 -2.17
CA LEU A 232 29.61 0.08 -0.73
C LEU A 232 28.90 1.27 -0.08
N PRO A 233 27.56 1.24 0.11
CA PRO A 233 26.83 2.41 0.54
C PRO A 233 26.94 2.64 2.06
N ALA A 234 28.17 2.85 2.56
CA ALA A 234 28.47 2.95 3.97
C ALA A 234 29.55 3.99 4.26
N GLU A 235 29.47 4.62 5.44
CA GLU A 235 30.57 5.41 6.01
C GLU A 235 31.58 4.44 6.63
N LEU A 236 32.72 4.27 5.96
CA LEU A 236 33.74 3.31 6.36
C LEU A 236 34.74 3.93 7.34
N ASP A 237 35.24 3.12 8.28
CA ASP A 237 36.24 3.55 9.24
C ASP A 237 37.60 3.84 8.56
N SER A 238 38.22 4.97 8.91
CA SER A 238 39.50 5.41 8.33
C SER A 238 40.66 4.42 8.54
N GLN A 239 40.68 3.68 9.64
CA GLN A 239 41.69 2.65 9.91
C GLN A 239 41.47 1.44 9.00
N PHE A 240 40.20 1.07 8.76
CA PHE A 240 39.87 0.04 7.78
C PHE A 240 40.35 0.41 6.38
N LEU A 241 40.12 1.65 5.93
CA LEU A 241 40.55 2.11 4.60
C LEU A 241 42.06 1.96 4.35
N ALA A 242 42.88 2.05 5.40
CA ALA A 242 44.34 1.88 5.32
C ALA A 242 44.81 0.42 5.47
N SER A 243 43.91 -0.53 5.73
CA SER A 243 44.23 -1.92 6.07
C SER A 243 44.52 -2.81 4.85
N GLY A 244 45.09 -4.00 5.08
CA GLY A 244 45.21 -5.04 4.06
C GLY A 244 43.86 -5.65 3.67
N ASP A 245 42.88 -5.65 4.58
CA ASP A 245 41.54 -6.17 4.32
C ASP A 245 40.78 -5.28 3.34
N ALA A 246 41.00 -3.96 3.37
CA ALA A 246 40.50 -3.04 2.35
C ALA A 246 41.02 -3.38 0.93
N VAL A 247 42.29 -3.77 0.80
CA VAL A 247 42.85 -4.22 -0.49
C VAL A 247 42.14 -5.48 -0.98
N THR A 248 41.91 -6.43 -0.09
CA THR A 248 41.18 -7.67 -0.39
C THR A 248 39.74 -7.34 -0.81
N LEU A 249 39.05 -6.47 -0.07
CA LEU A 249 37.69 -6.03 -0.39
C LEU A 249 37.60 -5.43 -1.78
N ILE A 250 38.42 -4.40 -2.07
CA ILE A 250 38.40 -3.70 -3.36
C ILE A 250 38.68 -4.68 -4.51
N ARG A 251 39.66 -5.58 -4.35
CA ARG A 251 39.99 -6.57 -5.37
C ARG A 251 38.82 -7.52 -5.63
N THR A 252 38.22 -8.06 -4.57
CA THR A 252 37.08 -8.97 -4.66
C THR A 252 35.88 -8.32 -5.35
N LEU A 253 35.54 -7.08 -4.96
CA LEU A 253 34.42 -6.35 -5.56
C LEU A 253 34.71 -5.93 -7.00
N ALA A 254 35.92 -5.47 -7.31
CA ALA A 254 36.26 -5.09 -8.69
C ALA A 254 36.26 -6.28 -9.65
N GLU A 255 36.74 -7.45 -9.20
CA GLU A 255 36.66 -8.68 -9.99
C GLU A 255 35.20 -9.07 -10.23
N ARG A 256 34.37 -9.04 -9.17
CA ARG A 256 32.94 -9.30 -9.28
C ARG A 256 32.24 -8.35 -10.26
N ALA A 257 32.55 -7.06 -10.19
CA ALA A 257 31.98 -6.03 -11.08
C ALA A 257 32.43 -6.20 -12.54
N ARG A 258 33.67 -6.65 -12.80
CA ARG A 258 34.21 -6.81 -14.17
C ARG A 258 33.42 -7.81 -15.02
N HIS A 259 32.80 -8.82 -14.42
CA HIS A 259 32.00 -9.83 -15.13
C HIS A 259 30.73 -9.28 -15.80
N GLY A 260 30.31 -8.06 -15.43
CA GLY A 260 29.03 -7.50 -15.87
C GLY A 260 27.83 -8.29 -15.33
N SER A 261 26.64 -7.92 -15.82
CA SER A 261 25.39 -8.49 -15.31
C SER A 261 25.27 -9.99 -15.59
N GLU A 262 24.70 -10.75 -14.65
CA GLU A 262 24.46 -12.19 -14.81
C GLU A 262 23.12 -12.62 -14.22
N GLU A 263 22.26 -13.22 -15.04
CA GLU A 263 20.99 -13.83 -14.66
C GLU A 263 21.10 -15.35 -14.81
N PHE A 264 20.85 -16.09 -13.73
CA PHE A 264 20.75 -17.55 -13.73
C PHE A 264 19.48 -17.97 -13.00
N THR A 265 18.60 -18.72 -13.67
CA THR A 265 17.40 -19.29 -13.06
C THR A 265 17.23 -20.75 -13.44
N ALA A 266 16.64 -21.52 -12.53
CA ALA A 266 16.26 -22.91 -12.73
C ALA A 266 14.90 -23.11 -12.04
N ARG A 267 13.81 -22.99 -12.78
CA ARG A 267 12.44 -22.92 -12.24
C ARG A 267 11.59 -24.09 -12.74
N PRO A 268 10.80 -24.73 -11.85
CA PRO A 268 9.76 -25.63 -12.29
C PRO A 268 8.79 -24.89 -13.20
N THR A 269 8.36 -25.52 -14.30
CA THR A 269 7.38 -24.92 -15.22
C THR A 269 6.01 -24.72 -14.57
N LEU A 270 5.72 -25.49 -13.51
CA LEU A 270 4.55 -25.33 -12.65
C LEU A 270 5.00 -25.33 -11.18
N PRO A 271 4.40 -24.50 -10.31
CA PRO A 271 4.69 -24.55 -8.88
C PRO A 271 3.96 -25.71 -8.18
N LEU A 272 3.10 -26.45 -8.90
CA LEU A 272 2.41 -27.63 -8.40
C LEU A 272 2.20 -28.68 -9.49
N TYR A 273 2.54 -29.92 -9.16
CA TYR A 273 2.36 -31.12 -9.98
C TYR A 273 1.44 -32.13 -9.27
N LEU A 274 0.84 -33.02 -10.05
CA LEU A 274 0.02 -34.12 -9.52
C LEU A 274 0.91 -35.33 -9.19
N PRO A 275 0.49 -36.18 -8.24
CA PRO A 275 1.16 -37.46 -8.02
C PRO A 275 1.29 -38.25 -9.33
N GLY A 276 2.52 -38.64 -9.66
CA GLY A 276 2.84 -39.38 -10.89
C GLY A 276 3.16 -38.52 -12.12
N GLU A 277 3.02 -37.19 -12.05
CA GLU A 277 3.51 -36.30 -13.11
C GLU A 277 5.03 -36.10 -12.99
N PRO A 278 5.78 -36.16 -14.11
CA PRO A 278 7.18 -35.77 -14.11
C PRO A 278 7.31 -34.25 -13.94
N VAL A 279 8.45 -33.81 -13.42
CA VAL A 279 8.71 -32.39 -13.15
C VAL A 279 9.58 -31.83 -14.27
N GLU A 280 9.09 -30.81 -14.94
CA GLU A 280 9.81 -30.08 -15.97
C GLU A 280 10.44 -28.82 -15.36
N LEU A 281 11.76 -28.67 -15.54
CA LEU A 281 12.52 -27.54 -15.05
C LEU A 281 13.05 -26.72 -16.22
N GLU A 282 12.69 -25.45 -16.29
CA GLU A 282 13.27 -24.50 -17.24
C GLU A 282 14.54 -23.90 -16.63
N VAL A 283 15.64 -23.98 -17.37
CA VAL A 283 16.92 -23.38 -16.99
C VAL A 283 17.27 -22.27 -17.97
N LEU A 284 17.44 -21.06 -17.43
CA LEU A 284 17.82 -19.86 -18.16
C LEU A 284 19.13 -19.30 -17.60
N TRP A 285 19.95 -18.77 -18.50
CA TRP A 285 21.23 -18.16 -18.17
C TRP A 285 21.57 -17.11 -19.21
N HIS A 286 21.74 -15.90 -18.74
CA HIS A 286 22.15 -14.76 -19.54
C HIS A 286 23.25 -14.02 -18.78
N ALA A 287 24.39 -13.84 -19.42
CA ALA A 287 25.50 -13.06 -18.88
C ALA A 287 26.02 -12.08 -19.93
N ALA A 288 26.45 -10.91 -19.47
CA ALA A 288 27.11 -9.90 -20.28
C ALA A 288 28.44 -10.45 -20.83
N GLU A 289 29.24 -11.06 -19.96
CA GLU A 289 30.45 -11.77 -20.35
C GLU A 289 30.15 -13.22 -20.73
N LYS A 290 30.59 -13.63 -21.92
CA LYS A 290 30.42 -15.01 -22.40
C LYS A 290 31.54 -15.90 -21.86
N PRO A 291 31.23 -17.15 -21.48
CA PRO A 291 32.23 -18.04 -20.91
C PRO A 291 33.14 -18.54 -22.04
N SER A 292 34.43 -18.73 -21.74
CA SER A 292 35.39 -19.26 -22.70
C SER A 292 35.24 -20.77 -22.96
N ALA A 293 34.52 -21.47 -22.08
CA ALA A 293 34.27 -22.91 -22.15
C ALA A 293 32.77 -23.23 -21.98
N PRO A 294 32.31 -24.41 -22.44
CA PRO A 294 30.95 -24.86 -22.18
C PRO A 294 30.68 -25.00 -20.68
N LEU A 295 29.56 -24.44 -20.22
CA LEU A 295 29.11 -24.58 -18.84
C LEU A 295 28.40 -25.92 -18.62
N THR A 296 28.23 -26.32 -17.36
CA THR A 296 27.37 -27.45 -16.98
C THR A 296 26.41 -26.99 -15.88
N VAL A 297 25.23 -27.59 -15.80
CA VAL A 297 24.25 -27.29 -14.77
C VAL A 297 24.05 -28.54 -13.94
N ARG A 298 24.28 -28.44 -12.63
CA ARG A 298 24.00 -29.51 -11.67
C ARG A 298 22.76 -29.12 -10.88
N ILE A 299 21.71 -29.93 -10.99
CA ILE A 299 20.45 -29.72 -10.27
C ILE A 299 20.22 -30.87 -9.32
N SER A 300 19.74 -30.53 -8.14
CA SER A 300 19.18 -31.51 -7.23
C SER A 300 17.76 -31.19 -6.80
N GLU A 301 16.96 -32.24 -6.72
CA GLU A 301 15.60 -32.23 -6.22
C GLU A 301 15.54 -33.06 -4.94
N SER A 302 14.84 -32.58 -3.92
CA SER A 302 14.57 -33.36 -2.71
C SER A 302 13.23 -32.99 -2.06
N PRO A 303 12.48 -33.97 -1.54
CA PRO A 303 11.35 -33.69 -0.66
C PRO A 303 11.83 -32.99 0.62
N GLU A 304 11.15 -31.93 1.04
CA GLU A 304 11.53 -31.19 2.26
C GLU A 304 11.44 -32.08 3.51
N ALA A 305 10.42 -32.93 3.60
CA ALA A 305 10.24 -33.84 4.72
C ALA A 305 11.32 -34.93 4.80
N HIS A 306 11.95 -35.26 3.66
CA HIS A 306 12.99 -36.29 3.58
C HIS A 306 14.16 -35.86 2.68
N PRO A 307 15.00 -34.90 3.11
CA PRO A 307 16.09 -34.35 2.28
C PRO A 307 17.13 -35.40 1.86
N SER A 308 17.21 -36.52 2.57
CA SER A 308 18.07 -37.66 2.19
C SER A 308 17.64 -38.36 0.91
N GLN A 309 16.39 -38.19 0.46
CA GLN A 309 15.87 -38.73 -0.81
C GLN A 309 16.21 -37.81 -2.00
N ARG A 310 17.42 -37.24 -1.99
CA ARG A 310 17.90 -36.29 -3.01
C ARG A 310 18.19 -36.99 -4.33
N GLN A 311 17.62 -36.48 -5.42
CA GLN A 311 18.00 -36.84 -6.78
C GLN A 311 18.90 -35.76 -7.35
N VAL A 312 19.93 -36.15 -8.10
CA VAL A 312 20.89 -35.22 -8.72
C VAL A 312 21.01 -35.53 -10.20
N GLN A 313 20.91 -34.51 -11.04
CA GLN A 313 21.18 -34.57 -12.46
C GLN A 313 22.23 -33.51 -12.83
N THR A 314 23.19 -33.88 -13.68
CA THR A 314 24.15 -32.94 -14.26
C THR A 314 23.99 -32.96 -15.78
N VAL A 315 23.75 -31.79 -16.38
CA VAL A 315 23.58 -31.63 -17.82
C VAL A 315 24.59 -30.63 -18.38
N ASN A 316 24.93 -30.78 -19.65
CA ASN A 316 25.71 -29.76 -20.35
C ASN A 316 24.83 -28.51 -20.59
N SER A 317 25.42 -27.32 -20.52
CA SER A 317 24.71 -26.06 -20.68
C SER A 317 24.47 -25.75 -22.16
N SER A 318 23.34 -26.22 -22.70
CA SER A 318 22.70 -25.60 -23.87
C SER A 318 21.53 -24.76 -23.36
N VAL A 319 21.76 -23.50 -23.03
CA VAL A 319 20.76 -22.65 -22.37
C VAL A 319 20.17 -21.65 -23.38
N PRO A 320 18.83 -21.50 -23.49
CA PRO A 320 17.77 -22.11 -22.69
C PRO A 320 17.61 -23.63 -22.90
N GLN A 321 17.31 -24.37 -21.84
CA GLN A 321 16.93 -25.80 -21.90
C GLN A 321 15.86 -26.17 -20.86
N THR A 322 15.12 -27.22 -21.18
CA THR A 322 14.20 -27.89 -20.26
C THR A 322 14.79 -29.22 -19.80
N ILE A 323 14.79 -29.47 -18.49
CA ILE A 323 15.31 -30.69 -17.86
C ILE A 323 14.13 -31.43 -17.23
N LEU A 324 14.08 -32.75 -17.42
CA LEU A 324 13.00 -33.59 -16.92
C LEU A 324 13.47 -34.40 -15.71
N PHE A 325 12.80 -34.22 -14.58
CA PHE A 325 12.91 -35.09 -13.42
C PHE A 325 11.80 -36.14 -13.42
N PRO A 326 12.10 -37.39 -13.02
CA PRO A 326 11.06 -38.40 -12.86
C PRO A 326 10.05 -37.95 -11.79
N ALA A 327 8.82 -38.46 -11.88
CA ALA A 327 7.77 -38.12 -10.93
C ALA A 327 8.23 -38.36 -9.48
N PRO A 328 8.15 -37.35 -8.59
CA PRO A 328 8.47 -37.54 -7.19
C PRO A 328 7.53 -38.57 -6.55
N LYS A 329 8.07 -39.36 -5.62
CA LYS A 329 7.32 -40.45 -4.97
C LYS A 329 6.45 -39.96 -3.80
N GLU A 330 6.84 -38.84 -3.21
CA GLU A 330 6.20 -38.28 -2.03
C GLU A 330 5.31 -37.10 -2.41
N LYS A 331 4.27 -36.87 -1.60
CA LYS A 331 3.48 -35.64 -1.67
C LYS A 331 4.17 -34.54 -0.86
N GLY A 332 3.71 -33.30 -1.03
CA GLY A 332 4.15 -32.18 -0.21
C GLY A 332 5.17 -31.30 -0.93
N PHE A 333 6.00 -30.60 -0.16
CA PHE A 333 6.90 -29.58 -0.69
C PHE A 333 8.25 -30.17 -1.11
N HIS A 334 8.74 -29.77 -2.28
CA HIS A 334 10.01 -30.21 -2.84
C HIS A 334 10.90 -28.99 -3.17
N VAL A 335 12.18 -29.13 -2.87
CA VAL A 335 13.20 -28.09 -3.07
C VAL A 335 14.07 -28.47 -4.25
N ILE A 336 14.35 -27.48 -5.10
CA ILE A 336 15.31 -27.52 -6.20
C ILE A 336 16.51 -26.64 -5.83
N GLU A 337 17.70 -27.21 -5.90
CA GLU A 337 18.96 -26.46 -5.85
C GLU A 337 19.68 -26.65 -7.18
N ALA A 338 19.99 -25.55 -7.86
CA ALA A 338 20.70 -25.55 -9.13
C ALA A 338 22.02 -24.80 -9.00
N GLU A 339 23.07 -25.38 -9.58
CA GLU A 339 24.41 -24.83 -9.64
C GLU A 339 24.86 -24.76 -11.11
N LEU A 340 25.19 -23.55 -11.56
CA LEU A 340 25.88 -23.34 -12.82
C LEU A 340 27.38 -23.51 -12.59
N LEU A 341 28.01 -24.39 -13.35
CA LEU A 341 29.41 -24.76 -13.20
C LEU A 341 30.21 -24.31 -14.42
N ASP A 342 31.28 -23.56 -14.17
CA ASP A 342 32.32 -23.23 -15.15
C ASP A 342 33.58 -24.04 -14.83
N SER A 343 33.96 -24.95 -15.73
CA SER A 343 35.15 -25.78 -15.56
C SER A 343 35.21 -26.52 -14.21
N GLY A 344 34.03 -26.95 -13.71
CA GLY A 344 33.84 -27.65 -12.44
C GLY A 344 33.75 -26.76 -11.19
N LYS A 345 33.91 -25.43 -11.33
CA LYS A 345 33.72 -24.47 -10.23
C LYS A 345 32.31 -23.89 -10.28
N VAL A 346 31.69 -23.73 -9.12
CA VAL A 346 30.38 -23.09 -9.03
C VAL A 346 30.51 -21.61 -9.38
N ARG A 347 29.76 -21.18 -10.39
CA ARG A 347 29.71 -19.81 -10.92
C ARG A 347 28.48 -19.07 -10.41
N ALA A 348 27.33 -19.72 -10.40
CA ALA A 348 26.08 -19.17 -9.89
C ALA A 348 25.22 -20.28 -9.26
N THR A 349 24.38 -19.89 -8.31
CA THR A 349 23.41 -20.78 -7.66
C THR A 349 22.01 -20.21 -7.77
N TYR A 350 21.02 -21.11 -7.85
CA TYR A 350 19.62 -20.72 -7.84
C TYR A 350 18.79 -21.74 -7.06
N ARG A 351 17.83 -21.27 -6.27
CA ARG A 351 16.93 -22.11 -5.48
C ARG A 351 15.49 -21.88 -5.92
N SER A 352 14.77 -22.97 -6.12
CA SER A 352 13.34 -22.97 -6.40
C SER A 352 12.63 -24.11 -5.70
N GLY A 353 11.31 -24.18 -5.84
CA GLY A 353 10.52 -25.23 -5.22
C GLY A 353 9.15 -25.37 -5.86
N PHE A 354 8.53 -26.51 -5.64
CA PHE A 354 7.20 -26.85 -6.11
C PHE A 354 6.50 -27.78 -5.12
N TRP A 355 5.20 -27.91 -5.26
CA TRP A 355 4.37 -28.84 -4.50
C TRP A 355 3.97 -30.05 -5.33
N ILE A 356 3.96 -31.22 -4.71
CA ILE A 356 3.14 -32.35 -5.18
C ILE A 356 1.81 -32.29 -4.43
N ARG A 357 0.70 -32.20 -5.19
CA ARG A 357 -0.65 -31.96 -4.69
C ARG A 357 -1.02 -32.83 -3.48
N ASP A 358 -1.50 -32.17 -2.43
CA ASP A 358 -2.12 -32.80 -1.27
C ASP A 358 -3.36 -32.00 -0.80
N MET A 359 -4.52 -32.36 -1.35
CA MET A 359 -5.79 -31.67 -1.04
C MET A 359 -6.24 -31.86 0.41
N GLU A 360 -5.86 -32.97 1.06
CA GLU A 360 -6.22 -33.20 2.46
C GLU A 360 -5.45 -32.22 3.36
N PHE A 361 -4.16 -32.04 3.10
CA PHE A 361 -3.36 -31.02 3.76
C PHE A 361 -3.93 -29.63 3.54
N LEU A 362 -4.27 -29.26 2.29
CA LEU A 362 -4.86 -27.96 1.97
C LEU A 362 -6.15 -27.70 2.78
N ARG A 363 -7.05 -28.70 2.86
CA ARG A 363 -8.34 -28.56 3.55
C ARG A 363 -8.25 -28.64 5.07
N SER A 364 -7.10 -29.03 5.62
CA SER A 364 -6.88 -29.17 7.07
C SER A 364 -6.61 -27.84 7.81
N GLY A 365 -6.71 -26.70 7.13
CA GLY A 365 -6.45 -25.39 7.73
C GLY A 365 -7.54 -24.92 8.71
N PRO A 366 -7.26 -23.86 9.48
CA PRO A 366 -8.25 -23.26 10.37
C PRO A 366 -9.42 -22.64 9.58
N HIS A 367 -10.58 -22.49 10.23
CA HIS A 367 -11.73 -21.81 9.63
C HIS A 367 -11.67 -20.32 9.89
N LEU A 368 -11.62 -19.53 8.81
CA LEU A 368 -11.71 -18.08 8.84
C LEU A 368 -13.18 -17.66 8.75
N THR A 369 -13.69 -17.01 9.78
CA THR A 369 -15.06 -16.48 9.83
C THR A 369 -15.06 -15.04 10.32
N VAL A 370 -16.24 -14.42 10.30
CA VAL A 370 -16.50 -13.14 10.97
C VAL A 370 -17.80 -13.26 11.75
N ASN A 371 -17.89 -12.55 12.86
CA ASN A 371 -19.16 -12.22 13.48
C ASN A 371 -19.57 -10.79 13.10
N HIS A 372 -20.54 -10.21 13.80
CA HIS A 372 -21.02 -8.85 13.53
C HIS A 372 -19.95 -7.74 13.72
N ASP A 373 -18.89 -8.01 14.48
CA ASP A 373 -17.88 -7.02 14.85
C ASP A 373 -16.45 -7.40 14.50
N PHE A 374 -16.09 -8.67 14.67
CA PHE A 374 -14.71 -9.11 14.58
C PHE A 374 -14.51 -10.32 13.68
N PHE A 375 -13.29 -10.44 13.17
CA PHE A 375 -12.79 -11.66 12.56
C PHE A 375 -12.62 -12.77 13.61
N GLU A 376 -12.74 -14.00 13.15
CA GLU A 376 -12.60 -15.19 13.97
C GLU A 376 -11.78 -16.27 13.26
N ILE A 377 -11.02 -17.02 14.05
CA ILE A 377 -10.35 -18.26 13.64
C ILE A 377 -10.87 -19.39 14.51
N ASP A 378 -11.47 -20.40 13.89
CA ASP A 378 -12.12 -21.53 14.57
C ASP A 378 -13.08 -21.05 15.69
N GLY A 379 -13.86 -20.00 15.40
CA GLY A 379 -14.83 -19.40 16.33
C GLY A 379 -14.24 -18.56 17.47
N HIS A 380 -12.93 -18.29 17.48
CA HIS A 380 -12.27 -17.43 18.45
C HIS A 380 -11.90 -16.09 17.83
N PRO A 381 -12.12 -14.94 18.50
CA PRO A 381 -11.81 -13.63 17.93
C PRO A 381 -10.33 -13.49 17.53
N LEU A 382 -10.11 -12.84 16.39
CA LEU A 382 -8.81 -12.56 15.81
C LEU A 382 -8.57 -11.03 15.79
N ALA A 383 -7.55 -10.59 16.51
CA ALA A 383 -7.00 -9.24 16.33
C ALA A 383 -6.03 -9.28 15.12
N VAL A 384 -6.48 -8.76 13.98
CA VAL A 384 -5.74 -8.84 12.72
C VAL A 384 -4.53 -7.90 12.77
N VAL A 385 -3.34 -8.48 12.61
CA VAL A 385 -2.09 -7.76 12.32
C VAL A 385 -1.45 -8.51 11.17
N GLY A 386 -1.83 -8.14 9.96
CA GLY A 386 -1.45 -8.82 8.73
C GLY A 386 -0.56 -7.99 7.83
N THR A 387 -0.23 -8.55 6.66
CA THR A 387 0.50 -7.85 5.60
C THR A 387 0.03 -8.32 4.24
N THR A 388 0.08 -7.43 3.26
CA THR A 388 -0.03 -7.79 1.86
C THR A 388 1.26 -8.49 1.43
N TYR A 389 1.10 -9.61 0.74
CA TYR A 389 2.21 -10.38 0.22
C TYR A 389 2.32 -10.25 -1.30
N MET A 390 3.54 -9.92 -1.71
CA MET A 390 4.08 -10.12 -3.05
C MET A 390 5.49 -10.74 -2.90
N SER A 391 5.93 -11.50 -3.90
CA SER A 391 7.24 -12.16 -3.84
C SER A 391 8.39 -11.18 -3.71
N SER A 392 9.34 -11.43 -2.82
CA SER A 392 10.60 -10.68 -2.77
C SER A 392 11.46 -10.81 -4.04
N GLU A 393 11.21 -11.83 -4.88
CA GLU A 393 11.98 -12.07 -6.11
C GLU A 393 11.46 -11.29 -7.32
N VAL A 394 10.13 -11.25 -7.51
CA VAL A 394 9.46 -10.74 -8.73
C VAL A 394 8.18 -9.94 -8.44
N GLN A 395 7.91 -9.64 -7.17
CA GLN A 395 6.79 -8.83 -6.68
C GLN A 395 5.47 -9.18 -7.35
N ARG A 396 4.79 -8.22 -8.02
CA ARG A 396 3.47 -8.40 -8.65
C ARG A 396 3.43 -9.51 -9.71
N LEU A 397 4.57 -9.94 -10.25
CA LEU A 397 4.65 -10.99 -11.26
C LEU A 397 4.75 -12.42 -10.70
N TYR A 398 4.74 -12.58 -9.38
CA TYR A 398 4.85 -13.89 -8.70
C TYR A 398 3.84 -14.96 -9.15
N PHE A 399 2.66 -14.61 -9.69
CA PHE A 399 1.76 -15.62 -10.28
C PHE A 399 2.12 -16.01 -11.72
N ASP A 400 2.78 -15.12 -12.47
CA ASP A 400 3.30 -15.39 -13.82
C ASP A 400 4.68 -16.08 -13.78
N HIS A 401 5.45 -15.77 -12.75
CA HIS A 401 6.80 -16.29 -12.49
C HIS A 401 6.85 -16.95 -11.10
N PRO A 402 6.13 -18.07 -10.90
CA PRO A 402 5.98 -18.64 -9.58
C PRO A 402 7.25 -19.33 -9.09
N ASN A 403 7.52 -19.17 -7.79
CA ASN A 403 8.62 -19.83 -7.10
C ASN A 403 8.21 -20.13 -5.66
N ALA A 404 7.73 -21.36 -5.42
CA ALA A 404 7.18 -21.72 -4.12
C ALA A 404 8.24 -21.76 -3.01
N TYR A 405 9.54 -21.87 -3.35
CA TYR A 405 10.63 -21.74 -2.37
C TYR A 405 10.77 -20.32 -1.83
N VAL A 406 10.65 -19.32 -2.69
CA VAL A 406 10.68 -17.91 -2.25
C VAL A 406 9.44 -17.61 -1.40
N TRP A 407 8.27 -18.10 -1.82
CA TRP A 407 7.05 -17.92 -1.04
C TRP A 407 7.14 -18.57 0.34
N ASP A 408 7.68 -19.78 0.41
CA ASP A 408 7.87 -20.49 1.67
C ASP A 408 8.78 -19.72 2.62
N ARG A 409 9.92 -19.23 2.11
CA ARG A 409 10.87 -18.42 2.88
C ARG A 409 10.25 -17.13 3.38
N ASP A 410 9.57 -16.40 2.51
CA ASP A 410 9.00 -15.09 2.84
C ASP A 410 7.81 -15.25 3.81
N MET A 411 6.96 -16.25 3.62
CA MET A 411 5.85 -16.57 4.55
C MET A 411 6.36 -17.09 5.90
N ALA A 412 7.45 -17.85 5.93
CA ALA A 412 8.12 -18.22 7.17
C ALA A 412 8.61 -16.99 7.94
N GLN A 413 9.17 -16.00 7.24
CA GLN A 413 9.60 -14.74 7.86
C GLN A 413 8.40 -13.98 8.43
N ILE A 414 7.32 -13.82 7.64
CA ILE A 414 6.07 -13.15 8.06
C ILE A 414 5.47 -13.83 9.30
N GLN A 415 5.39 -15.16 9.31
CA GLN A 415 4.88 -15.91 10.46
C GLN A 415 5.80 -15.79 11.67
N ALA A 416 7.12 -15.84 11.48
CA ALA A 416 8.09 -15.70 12.56
C ALA A 416 8.05 -14.33 13.23
N VAL A 417 7.65 -13.27 12.50
CA VAL A 417 7.43 -11.94 13.10
C VAL A 417 6.08 -11.83 13.84
N GLY A 418 5.21 -12.83 13.69
CA GLY A 418 3.95 -12.98 14.41
C GLY A 418 2.72 -12.46 13.67
N LEU A 419 2.88 -12.01 12.42
CA LEU A 419 1.77 -11.57 11.57
C LEU A 419 0.84 -12.75 11.27
N ASN A 420 -0.46 -12.48 11.22
CA ASN A 420 -1.48 -13.53 11.35
C ASN A 420 -2.47 -13.62 10.18
N MET A 421 -2.29 -12.82 9.13
CA MET A 421 -3.12 -12.87 7.93
C MET A 421 -2.35 -12.31 6.73
N LEU A 422 -2.56 -12.93 5.57
CA LEU A 422 -2.06 -12.45 4.29
C LEU A 422 -3.20 -11.85 3.47
N ARG A 423 -2.95 -10.71 2.86
CA ARG A 423 -3.69 -10.28 1.67
C ARG A 423 -2.81 -10.44 0.43
N THR A 424 -3.40 -10.90 -0.66
CA THR A 424 -2.66 -11.18 -1.90
C THR A 424 -3.63 -11.22 -3.07
N GLY A 425 -3.16 -11.38 -4.30
CA GLY A 425 -4.06 -11.50 -5.44
C GLY A 425 -3.43 -11.20 -6.79
N TRP A 426 -4.31 -11.04 -7.78
CA TRP A 426 -3.91 -10.57 -9.10
C TRP A 426 -3.99 -9.04 -9.15
N TRP A 427 -2.83 -8.42 -9.31
CA TRP A 427 -2.68 -6.97 -9.39
C TRP A 427 -2.58 -6.46 -10.82
N THR A 428 -2.25 -7.35 -11.76
CA THR A 428 -2.05 -7.03 -13.18
C THR A 428 -2.16 -8.29 -14.04
N GLY A 429 -2.27 -8.13 -15.36
CA GLY A 429 -2.02 -9.19 -16.34
C GLY A 429 -3.01 -10.36 -16.37
N TRP A 430 -4.30 -10.07 -16.19
CA TRP A 430 -5.38 -11.06 -16.24
C TRP A 430 -5.38 -11.93 -17.51
N ASP A 431 -4.95 -11.40 -18.64
CA ASP A 431 -4.79 -12.12 -19.92
C ASP A 431 -3.76 -13.26 -19.87
N LYS A 432 -2.85 -13.24 -18.89
CA LYS A 432 -1.91 -14.35 -18.64
C LYS A 432 -2.56 -15.49 -17.86
N PHE A 433 -3.64 -15.21 -17.14
CA PHE A 433 -4.27 -16.11 -16.18
C PHE A 433 -5.52 -16.81 -16.73
N CYS A 434 -6.19 -16.21 -17.72
CA CYS A 434 -7.37 -16.80 -18.37
C CYS A 434 -7.39 -16.55 -19.88
N ASP A 435 -8.20 -17.34 -20.58
CA ASP A 435 -8.47 -17.12 -22.01
C ASP A 435 -9.40 -15.92 -22.26
N GLU A 436 -9.72 -15.64 -23.53
CA GLU A 436 -10.60 -14.54 -23.94
C GLU A 436 -12.05 -14.64 -23.45
N ASN A 437 -12.44 -15.81 -22.93
CA ASN A 437 -13.75 -16.07 -22.32
C ASN A 437 -13.72 -15.93 -20.79
N GLY A 438 -12.57 -15.57 -20.22
CA GLY A 438 -12.37 -15.50 -18.78
C GLY A 438 -12.20 -16.87 -18.13
N GLN A 439 -11.96 -17.94 -18.90
CA GLN A 439 -11.72 -19.28 -18.33
C GLN A 439 -10.27 -19.34 -17.82
N PRO A 440 -10.02 -19.50 -16.51
CA PRO A 440 -8.66 -19.66 -16.00
C PRO A 440 -7.99 -20.89 -16.62
N TYR A 441 -6.71 -20.76 -16.93
CA TYR A 441 -5.89 -21.90 -17.36
C TYR A 441 -5.62 -22.86 -16.18
N GLU A 442 -5.37 -24.14 -16.46
CA GLU A 442 -5.02 -25.11 -15.41
C GLU A 442 -3.73 -24.69 -14.65
N ARG A 443 -2.75 -24.10 -15.35
CA ARG A 443 -1.54 -23.55 -14.70
C ARG A 443 -1.87 -22.47 -13.66
N THR A 444 -2.90 -21.66 -13.93
CA THR A 444 -3.36 -20.59 -13.03
C THR A 444 -3.94 -21.18 -11.76
N LEU A 445 -4.81 -22.20 -11.90
CA LEU A 445 -5.40 -22.90 -10.77
C LEU A 445 -4.33 -23.63 -9.95
N ARG A 446 -3.38 -24.32 -10.59
CA ARG A 446 -2.26 -24.97 -9.90
C ARG A 446 -1.35 -23.99 -9.17
N THR A 447 -1.15 -22.79 -9.72
CA THR A 447 -0.37 -21.72 -9.09
C THR A 447 -1.03 -21.22 -7.82
N LEU A 448 -2.34 -20.95 -7.86
CA LEU A 448 -3.08 -20.58 -6.66
C LEU A 448 -3.09 -21.72 -5.63
N GLU A 449 -3.26 -22.97 -6.06
CA GLU A 449 -3.20 -24.12 -5.17
C GLU A 449 -1.83 -24.23 -4.47
N ALA A 450 -0.72 -24.09 -5.20
CA ALA A 450 0.63 -24.07 -4.64
C ALA A 450 0.83 -22.94 -3.62
N TYR A 451 0.31 -21.75 -3.93
CA TYR A 451 0.36 -20.60 -3.04
C TYR A 451 -0.39 -20.89 -1.74
N LEU A 452 -1.63 -21.39 -1.82
CA LEU A 452 -2.45 -21.72 -0.66
C LEU A 452 -1.86 -22.87 0.18
N MET A 453 -1.23 -23.86 -0.47
CA MET A 453 -0.46 -24.91 0.23
C MET A 453 0.70 -24.32 1.03
N THR A 454 1.39 -23.33 0.46
CA THR A 454 2.49 -22.63 1.13
C THR A 454 1.98 -21.78 2.30
N ALA A 455 0.88 -21.04 2.12
CA ALA A 455 0.23 -20.29 3.20
C ALA A 455 -0.27 -21.22 4.32
N ARG A 456 -0.84 -22.39 3.96
CA ARG A 456 -1.27 -23.42 4.90
C ARG A 456 -0.12 -23.96 5.74
N LYS A 457 1.06 -24.20 5.15
CA LYS A 457 2.28 -24.63 5.86
C LYS A 457 2.65 -23.66 6.98
N HIS A 458 2.46 -22.35 6.75
CA HIS A 458 2.74 -21.30 7.73
C HIS A 458 1.54 -20.89 8.59
N SER A 459 0.39 -21.55 8.44
CA SER A 459 -0.85 -21.25 9.17
C SER A 459 -1.32 -19.81 8.98
N LEU A 460 -1.20 -19.29 7.75
CA LEU A 460 -1.61 -17.94 7.38
C LEU A 460 -2.92 -17.98 6.58
N PRO A 461 -4.05 -17.50 7.13
CA PRO A 461 -5.26 -17.22 6.37
C PRO A 461 -4.99 -16.22 5.24
N VAL A 462 -5.72 -16.36 4.12
CA VAL A 462 -5.48 -15.60 2.90
C VAL A 462 -6.74 -14.86 2.48
N GLN A 463 -6.64 -13.55 2.26
CA GLN A 463 -7.59 -12.78 1.48
C GLN A 463 -7.06 -12.67 0.04
N PHE A 464 -7.76 -13.27 -0.92
CA PHE A 464 -7.34 -13.31 -2.33
C PHE A 464 -8.14 -12.31 -3.17
N ASN A 465 -7.45 -11.30 -3.70
CA ASN A 465 -7.99 -10.24 -4.54
C ASN A 465 -8.04 -10.63 -6.02
N PHE A 466 -9.21 -10.47 -6.65
CA PHE A 466 -9.42 -10.81 -8.06
C PHE A 466 -9.10 -9.67 -9.02
N PHE A 467 -9.48 -8.43 -8.74
CA PHE A 467 -9.36 -7.29 -9.66
C PHE A 467 -8.70 -6.07 -9.01
N ALA A 468 -8.18 -5.11 -9.79
CA ALA A 468 -7.58 -3.89 -9.23
C ALA A 468 -8.01 -2.64 -10.01
N PHE A 469 -8.53 -1.65 -9.28
CA PHE A 469 -9.09 -0.35 -9.70
C PHE A 469 -10.30 -0.45 -10.61
N LEU A 470 -10.20 -1.22 -11.70
CA LEU A 470 -11.27 -1.57 -12.61
C LEU A 470 -11.24 -3.06 -12.91
N PRO A 471 -12.41 -3.74 -12.89
CA PRO A 471 -12.52 -5.10 -13.38
C PRO A 471 -12.04 -5.19 -14.82
N GLU A 472 -11.30 -6.26 -15.13
CA GLU A 472 -10.83 -6.51 -16.48
C GLU A 472 -12.02 -6.73 -17.43
N VAL A 473 -12.00 -6.07 -18.59
CA VAL A 473 -13.08 -6.14 -19.58
C VAL A 473 -12.96 -7.38 -20.46
N LEU A 474 -11.77 -7.99 -20.53
CA LEU A 474 -11.48 -9.20 -21.31
C LEU A 474 -11.96 -9.05 -22.77
N GLY A 475 -11.70 -7.89 -23.37
CA GLY A 475 -12.11 -7.52 -24.73
C GLY A 475 -13.51 -6.89 -24.85
N GLY A 476 -14.19 -6.59 -23.74
CA GLY A 476 -15.41 -5.77 -23.69
C GLY A 476 -15.16 -4.26 -23.71
N VAL A 477 -16.22 -3.46 -23.51
CA VAL A 477 -16.14 -1.98 -23.57
C VAL A 477 -16.19 -1.33 -22.18
N ASN A 478 -17.05 -1.81 -21.28
CA ASN A 478 -17.27 -1.21 -19.97
C ASN A 478 -17.14 -2.27 -18.86
N SER A 479 -16.35 -1.98 -17.81
CA SER A 479 -15.99 -2.94 -16.77
C SER A 479 -17.16 -3.46 -15.93
N TYR A 480 -18.23 -2.68 -15.77
CA TYR A 480 -19.35 -3.01 -14.89
C TYR A 480 -20.66 -3.27 -15.64
N LEU A 481 -20.87 -2.57 -16.75
CA LEU A 481 -22.16 -2.51 -17.46
C LEU A 481 -22.20 -3.36 -18.73
N ASP A 482 -21.05 -3.74 -19.31
CA ASP A 482 -21.02 -4.61 -20.48
C ASP A 482 -21.37 -6.06 -20.06
N PRO A 483 -22.50 -6.62 -20.53
CA PRO A 483 -22.91 -7.97 -20.15
C PRO A 483 -21.90 -9.05 -20.55
N GLN A 484 -21.14 -8.84 -21.63
CA GLN A 484 -20.10 -9.78 -22.03
C GLN A 484 -18.89 -9.72 -21.11
N ALA A 485 -18.47 -8.53 -20.68
CA ALA A 485 -17.39 -8.37 -19.72
C ALA A 485 -17.76 -9.01 -18.37
N LEU A 486 -18.96 -8.68 -17.84
CA LEU A 486 -19.46 -9.25 -16.59
C LEU A 486 -19.53 -10.78 -16.64
N ARG A 487 -20.04 -11.36 -17.74
CA ARG A 487 -20.07 -12.82 -17.92
C ARG A 487 -18.66 -13.43 -17.83
N LYS A 488 -17.67 -12.84 -18.50
CA LYS A 488 -16.29 -13.35 -18.50
C LYS A 488 -15.64 -13.21 -17.13
N GLN A 489 -15.87 -12.09 -16.44
CA GLN A 489 -15.45 -11.90 -15.04
C GLN A 489 -16.08 -12.95 -14.11
N GLN A 490 -17.38 -13.22 -14.27
CA GLN A 490 -18.08 -14.29 -13.54
C GLN A 490 -17.49 -15.67 -13.84
N THR A 491 -17.15 -15.97 -15.10
CA THR A 491 -16.47 -17.23 -15.48
C THR A 491 -15.11 -17.35 -14.78
N LEU A 492 -14.31 -16.28 -14.76
CA LEU A 492 -13.02 -16.24 -14.08
C LEU A 492 -13.17 -16.55 -12.60
N VAL A 493 -13.96 -15.73 -11.90
CA VAL A 493 -14.15 -15.81 -10.45
C VAL A 493 -14.75 -17.16 -10.06
N SER A 494 -15.84 -17.58 -10.70
CA SER A 494 -16.54 -18.80 -10.29
C SER A 494 -15.80 -20.09 -10.60
N THR A 495 -14.96 -20.13 -11.65
CA THR A 495 -14.10 -21.30 -11.89
C THR A 495 -13.06 -21.44 -10.79
N VAL A 496 -12.41 -20.33 -10.40
CA VAL A 496 -11.43 -20.32 -9.30
C VAL A 496 -12.12 -20.74 -8.01
N VAL A 497 -13.23 -20.11 -7.66
CA VAL A 497 -13.96 -20.41 -6.43
C VAL A 497 -14.45 -21.86 -6.42
N ALA A 498 -14.98 -22.39 -7.52
CA ALA A 498 -15.43 -23.79 -7.58
C ALA A 498 -14.30 -24.78 -7.25
N ARG A 499 -13.05 -24.46 -7.61
CA ARG A 499 -11.88 -25.28 -7.29
C ARG A 499 -11.49 -25.24 -5.81
N PHE A 500 -11.72 -24.11 -5.13
CA PHE A 500 -11.20 -23.82 -3.78
C PHE A 500 -12.29 -23.55 -2.73
N HIS A 501 -13.56 -23.81 -3.03
CA HIS A 501 -14.70 -23.48 -2.18
C HIS A 501 -14.66 -24.16 -0.79
N ASP A 502 -13.87 -25.22 -0.65
CA ASP A 502 -13.69 -26.02 0.56
C ASP A 502 -12.38 -25.73 1.30
N VAL A 503 -11.65 -24.68 0.94
CA VAL A 503 -10.45 -24.20 1.65
C VAL A 503 -10.88 -23.27 2.79
N PRO A 504 -10.75 -23.67 4.07
CA PRO A 504 -11.46 -23.02 5.18
C PRO A 504 -10.86 -21.67 5.62
N PHE A 505 -9.60 -21.38 5.25
CA PHE A 505 -8.86 -20.17 5.66
C PHE A 505 -8.77 -19.12 4.55
N LEU A 506 -9.58 -19.23 3.50
CA LEU A 506 -9.53 -18.38 2.32
C LEU A 506 -10.76 -17.46 2.28
N ALA A 507 -10.54 -16.18 2.01
CA ALA A 507 -11.56 -15.16 1.74
C ALA A 507 -11.34 -14.55 0.35
N TRP A 508 -12.44 -14.14 -0.29
CA TRP A 508 -12.45 -13.54 -1.61
C TRP A 508 -12.58 -12.01 -1.50
N ASP A 509 -11.56 -11.31 -1.97
CA ASP A 509 -11.61 -9.88 -2.21
C ASP A 509 -11.94 -9.67 -3.70
N LEU A 510 -13.07 -9.04 -3.97
CA LEU A 510 -13.56 -8.90 -5.34
C LEU A 510 -12.69 -7.93 -6.13
N ILE A 511 -12.25 -6.84 -5.51
CA ILE A 511 -11.53 -5.76 -6.19
C ILE A 511 -10.83 -4.85 -5.21
N ASN A 512 -9.60 -4.46 -5.56
CA ASN A 512 -8.82 -3.42 -4.91
C ASN A 512 -9.19 -2.01 -5.39
N GLU A 513 -9.49 -1.10 -4.48
CA GLU A 513 -9.73 0.34 -4.66
C GLU A 513 -10.63 0.66 -5.86
N PRO A 514 -11.90 0.19 -5.85
CA PRO A 514 -12.75 0.24 -7.02
C PRO A 514 -13.04 1.69 -7.45
N SER A 515 -12.71 1.99 -8.70
CA SER A 515 -13.16 3.17 -9.43
C SER A 515 -14.35 2.80 -10.31
N ILE A 516 -15.34 3.68 -10.48
CA ILE A 516 -16.49 3.41 -11.35
C ILE A 516 -16.14 3.48 -12.85
N SER A 517 -15.03 4.13 -13.19
CA SER A 517 -14.61 4.41 -14.58
C SER A 517 -13.09 4.50 -14.72
N GLN A 518 -12.62 4.66 -15.97
CA GLN A 518 -11.19 4.88 -16.31
C GLN A 518 -10.57 6.13 -15.66
N HIS A 519 -11.39 7.02 -15.13
CA HIS A 519 -10.97 8.16 -14.32
C HIS A 519 -10.70 7.67 -12.89
N MET A 520 -9.57 6.98 -12.70
CA MET A 520 -9.22 6.34 -11.44
C MET A 520 -9.29 7.33 -10.27
N TRP A 521 -9.78 6.84 -9.12
CA TRP A 521 -9.94 7.60 -7.88
C TRP A 521 -10.82 8.86 -8.03
N MET A 522 -11.72 8.87 -9.02
CA MET A 522 -12.72 9.91 -9.20
C MET A 522 -14.05 9.28 -9.64
N THR A 523 -15.16 9.79 -9.09
CA THR A 523 -16.48 9.42 -9.60
C THR A 523 -16.80 10.26 -10.84
N ARG A 524 -16.48 9.73 -12.02
CA ARG A 524 -16.71 10.36 -13.33
C ARG A 524 -17.23 9.37 -14.37
N PRO A 525 -18.02 9.80 -15.37
CA PRO A 525 -18.45 8.94 -16.47
C PRO A 525 -17.30 8.47 -17.38
N ASN A 526 -17.38 7.22 -17.86
CA ASN A 526 -16.55 6.74 -18.97
C ASN A 526 -16.93 7.44 -20.29
N GLY A 527 -18.22 7.74 -20.46
CA GLY A 527 -18.76 8.36 -21.67
C GLY A 527 -19.05 7.38 -22.81
N ASP A 528 -19.01 6.07 -22.53
CA ASP A 528 -19.25 5.04 -23.55
C ASP A 528 -20.76 4.84 -23.82
N PRO A 529 -21.14 4.25 -24.97
CA PRO A 529 -22.55 4.06 -25.32
C PRO A 529 -23.34 3.13 -24.38
N ILE A 530 -22.68 2.17 -23.72
CA ILE A 530 -23.33 1.23 -22.78
C ILE A 530 -23.67 1.99 -21.50
N GLU A 531 -22.74 2.78 -20.97
CA GLU A 531 -22.97 3.65 -19.81
C GLU A 531 -24.11 4.65 -20.08
N LEU A 532 -24.10 5.31 -21.24
CA LEU A 532 -25.15 6.26 -21.61
C LEU A 532 -26.55 5.61 -21.64
N ALA A 533 -26.65 4.39 -22.18
CA ALA A 533 -27.90 3.65 -22.21
C ALA A 533 -28.37 3.25 -20.80
N ALA A 534 -27.45 2.73 -19.96
CA ALA A 534 -27.73 2.35 -18.58
C ALA A 534 -28.16 3.56 -17.73
N TRP A 535 -27.50 4.71 -17.89
CA TRP A 535 -27.86 5.97 -17.25
C TRP A 535 -29.30 6.39 -17.57
N ASN A 536 -29.69 6.35 -18.85
CA ASN A 536 -31.06 6.70 -19.25
C ASN A 536 -32.10 5.68 -18.74
N GLN A 537 -31.75 4.39 -18.69
CA GLN A 537 -32.61 3.37 -18.10
C GLN A 537 -32.79 3.60 -16.59
N TRP A 538 -31.70 3.93 -15.90
CA TRP A 538 -31.72 4.23 -14.47
C TRP A 538 -32.57 5.47 -14.17
N LEU A 539 -32.40 6.56 -14.94
CA LEU A 539 -33.22 7.76 -14.83
C LEU A 539 -34.70 7.48 -15.08
N ALA A 540 -35.04 6.69 -16.10
CA ALA A 540 -36.44 6.34 -16.38
C ALA A 540 -37.08 5.49 -15.27
N LYS A 541 -36.29 4.65 -14.59
CA LYS A 541 -36.74 3.86 -13.44
C LYS A 541 -36.92 4.73 -12.19
N ARG A 542 -35.97 5.62 -11.90
CA ARG A 542 -35.99 6.50 -10.73
C ARG A 542 -37.02 7.63 -10.88
N TYR A 543 -37.20 8.14 -12.10
CA TYR A 543 -38.14 9.20 -12.47
C TYR A 543 -39.07 8.75 -13.60
N PRO A 544 -40.12 7.96 -13.29
CA PRO A 544 -41.14 7.61 -14.28
C PRO A 544 -41.84 8.84 -14.85
N ASP A 545 -41.97 9.91 -14.06
CA ASP A 545 -42.38 11.23 -14.52
C ASP A 545 -41.15 12.07 -14.88
N ARG A 546 -40.98 12.29 -16.19
CA ARG A 546 -39.88 13.10 -16.72
C ARG A 546 -40.00 14.58 -16.36
N ALA A 547 -41.21 15.10 -16.12
CA ALA A 547 -41.39 16.46 -15.64
C ALA A 547 -40.86 16.63 -14.21
N ALA A 548 -41.00 15.60 -13.37
CA ALA A 548 -40.42 15.58 -12.03
C ALA A 548 -38.89 15.60 -12.08
N LEU A 549 -38.25 14.85 -12.99
CA LEU A 549 -36.80 14.93 -13.21
C LEU A 549 -36.37 16.34 -13.67
N ALA A 550 -37.10 16.93 -14.62
CA ALA A 550 -36.82 18.28 -15.09
C ALA A 550 -36.91 19.30 -13.93
N ALA A 551 -37.91 19.16 -13.06
CA ALA A 551 -38.08 19.99 -11.88
C ALA A 551 -36.97 19.78 -10.84
N ALA A 552 -36.57 18.53 -10.57
CA ALA A 552 -35.46 18.18 -9.69
C ALA A 552 -34.17 18.89 -10.13
N TRP A 553 -33.88 18.83 -11.43
CA TRP A 553 -32.69 19.47 -12.01
C TRP A 553 -32.87 20.95 -12.35
N ASN A 554 -34.01 21.55 -12.04
CA ASN A 554 -34.32 22.95 -12.35
C ASN A 554 -34.09 23.32 -13.84
N VAL A 555 -34.61 22.49 -14.75
CA VAL A 555 -34.51 22.71 -16.20
C VAL A 555 -35.87 22.57 -16.90
N PRO A 556 -36.07 23.17 -18.09
CA PRO A 556 -37.29 22.94 -18.87
C PRO A 556 -37.41 21.47 -19.30
N PRO A 557 -38.62 20.84 -19.29
CA PRO A 557 -38.79 19.46 -19.74
C PRO A 557 -38.27 19.16 -21.15
N SER A 558 -38.30 20.15 -22.05
CA SER A 558 -37.76 20.02 -23.41
C SER A 558 -36.24 19.86 -23.46
N SER A 559 -35.51 20.39 -22.48
CA SER A 559 -34.03 20.32 -22.42
C SER A 559 -33.52 18.92 -22.12
N ILE A 560 -34.37 18.09 -21.52
CA ILE A 560 -34.07 16.70 -21.21
C ILE A 560 -34.93 15.77 -22.06
N ALA A 561 -35.42 16.16 -23.24
CA ALA A 561 -36.17 15.28 -24.13
C ALA A 561 -35.26 14.23 -24.79
N GLY A 562 -35.78 13.03 -25.08
CA GLY A 562 -35.03 11.99 -25.81
C GLY A 562 -34.00 11.25 -24.94
N THR A 563 -32.75 11.19 -25.38
CA THR A 563 -31.63 10.61 -24.62
C THR A 563 -30.93 11.73 -23.84
N ILE A 564 -30.80 11.56 -22.53
CA ILE A 564 -30.13 12.50 -21.63
C ILE A 564 -28.64 12.15 -21.60
N SER A 565 -27.76 13.13 -21.77
CA SER A 565 -26.31 12.92 -21.70
C SER A 565 -25.86 12.55 -20.28
N LEU A 566 -24.70 11.91 -20.18
CA LEU A 566 -23.95 11.82 -18.93
C LEU A 566 -23.48 13.23 -18.50
N PRO A 567 -23.22 13.47 -17.20
CA PRO A 567 -22.64 14.73 -16.73
C PRO A 567 -21.24 14.97 -17.31
N GLN A 568 -20.88 16.24 -17.54
CA GLN A 568 -19.57 16.65 -18.01
C GLN A 568 -18.65 17.01 -16.84
N GLU A 569 -17.32 17.00 -17.04
CA GLU A 569 -16.33 17.31 -15.99
C GLU A 569 -16.63 18.63 -15.26
N ILE A 570 -16.99 19.68 -16.01
CA ILE A 570 -17.29 21.00 -15.45
C ILE A 570 -18.52 21.01 -14.54
N GLU A 571 -19.45 20.03 -14.66
CA GLU A 571 -20.62 19.90 -13.80
C GLU A 571 -20.26 19.43 -12.38
N PHE A 572 -19.14 18.73 -12.21
CA PHE A 572 -18.61 18.29 -10.90
C PHE A 572 -17.86 19.40 -10.15
N SER A 573 -17.80 20.61 -10.70
CA SER A 573 -17.21 21.79 -10.06
C SER A 573 -18.27 22.86 -9.83
N SER A 574 -18.18 23.58 -8.71
CA SER A 574 -18.99 24.77 -8.44
C SER A 574 -18.87 25.84 -9.54
N ARG A 575 -17.75 25.84 -10.29
CA ARG A 575 -17.55 26.78 -11.40
C ARG A 575 -18.47 26.51 -12.59
N GLY A 576 -18.96 25.29 -12.77
CA GLY A 576 -19.87 24.95 -13.88
C GLY A 576 -21.17 25.73 -13.87
N MET A 577 -21.66 26.07 -12.68
CA MET A 577 -22.86 26.89 -12.51
C MET A 577 -22.73 28.27 -13.17
N TYR A 578 -21.53 28.87 -13.16
CA TYR A 578 -21.28 30.19 -13.74
C TYR A 578 -21.29 30.22 -15.27
N VAL A 579 -21.16 29.06 -15.91
CA VAL A 579 -21.12 28.92 -17.37
C VAL A 579 -22.34 28.15 -17.92
N GLY A 580 -23.39 28.01 -17.10
CA GLY A 580 -24.68 27.45 -17.52
C GLY A 580 -24.77 25.92 -17.50
N HIS A 581 -23.82 25.23 -16.87
CA HIS A 581 -23.86 23.79 -16.65
C HIS A 581 -24.63 23.44 -15.38
N ASN A 582 -25.24 22.25 -15.32
CA ASN A 582 -26.18 21.90 -14.28
C ASN A 582 -25.57 20.93 -13.26
N SER A 583 -24.97 21.45 -12.20
CA SER A 583 -24.38 20.64 -11.14
C SER A 583 -25.39 19.83 -10.30
N LEU A 584 -26.71 20.07 -10.42
CA LEU A 584 -27.72 19.33 -9.62
C LEU A 584 -27.84 17.86 -10.03
N ARG A 585 -27.49 17.51 -11.27
CA ARG A 585 -27.53 16.11 -11.74
C ARG A 585 -26.39 15.25 -11.20
N VAL A 586 -25.36 15.86 -10.61
CA VAL A 586 -24.19 15.15 -10.09
C VAL A 586 -24.58 14.19 -8.98
N TYR A 587 -25.49 14.59 -8.08
CA TYR A 587 -26.01 13.72 -7.02
C TYR A 587 -26.61 12.42 -7.59
N ASP A 588 -27.42 12.54 -8.64
CA ASP A 588 -28.03 11.38 -9.29
C ASP A 588 -26.98 10.49 -9.99
N TYR A 589 -25.92 11.08 -10.55
CA TYR A 589 -24.81 10.30 -11.11
C TYR A 589 -24.02 9.55 -10.04
N TYR A 590 -23.79 10.15 -8.86
CA TYR A 590 -23.23 9.43 -7.71
C TYR A 590 -24.09 8.23 -7.34
N LEU A 591 -25.42 8.39 -7.22
CA LEU A 591 -26.30 7.25 -6.92
C LEU A 591 -26.29 6.19 -8.02
N PHE A 592 -26.29 6.59 -9.29
CA PHE A 592 -26.14 5.67 -10.41
C PHE A 592 -24.84 4.86 -10.31
N ALA A 593 -23.71 5.51 -10.05
CA ALA A 593 -22.42 4.84 -9.84
C ALA A 593 -22.46 3.82 -8.69
N GLN A 594 -23.01 4.21 -7.54
CA GLN A 594 -23.15 3.32 -6.37
C GLN A 594 -24.03 2.10 -6.69
N GLU A 595 -25.18 2.31 -7.34
CA GLU A 595 -26.11 1.23 -7.68
C GLU A 595 -25.56 0.30 -8.77
N THR A 596 -24.82 0.85 -9.74
CA THR A 596 -24.11 0.06 -10.76
C THR A 596 -23.06 -0.84 -10.12
N PHE A 597 -22.23 -0.30 -9.23
CA PHE A 597 -21.24 -1.10 -8.53
C PHE A 597 -21.87 -2.16 -7.62
N LEU A 598 -22.90 -1.79 -6.85
CA LEU A 598 -23.66 -2.72 -6.03
C LEU A 598 -24.24 -3.89 -6.84
N ALA A 599 -24.76 -3.62 -8.04
CA ALA A 599 -25.26 -4.67 -8.92
C ALA A 599 -24.15 -5.63 -9.36
N TRP A 600 -22.96 -5.11 -9.65
CA TRP A 600 -21.78 -5.92 -9.97
C TRP A 600 -21.32 -6.79 -8.79
N VAL A 601 -21.22 -6.22 -7.59
CA VAL A 601 -20.86 -6.96 -6.36
C VAL A 601 -21.85 -8.10 -6.11
N ARG A 602 -23.17 -7.84 -6.25
CA ARG A 602 -24.21 -8.87 -6.13
C ARG A 602 -24.04 -9.98 -7.17
N ALA A 603 -23.83 -9.60 -8.43
CA ALA A 603 -23.69 -10.56 -9.52
C ALA A 603 -22.48 -11.49 -9.34
N LEU A 604 -21.37 -10.99 -8.79
CA LEU A 604 -20.22 -11.83 -8.43
C LEU A 604 -20.48 -12.69 -7.19
N ARG A 605 -21.06 -12.11 -6.12
CA ARG A 605 -21.43 -12.87 -4.92
C ARG A 605 -22.35 -14.03 -5.24
N ASP A 606 -23.43 -13.79 -5.99
CA ASP A 606 -24.38 -14.84 -6.34
C ASP A 606 -23.67 -15.96 -7.09
N LYS A 607 -22.80 -15.61 -8.03
CA LYS A 607 -21.99 -16.59 -8.78
C LYS A 607 -21.00 -17.36 -7.89
N ILE A 608 -20.40 -16.73 -6.90
CA ILE A 608 -19.54 -17.39 -5.89
C ILE A 608 -20.37 -18.35 -5.04
N ARG A 609 -21.54 -17.94 -4.56
CA ARG A 609 -22.41 -18.79 -3.73
C ARG A 609 -22.98 -19.98 -4.50
N GLU A 610 -23.23 -19.84 -5.81
CA GLU A 610 -23.64 -20.94 -6.70
C GLU A 610 -22.64 -22.10 -6.75
N THR A 611 -21.36 -21.86 -6.45
CA THR A 611 -20.35 -22.94 -6.40
C THR A 611 -20.41 -23.77 -5.11
N GLY A 612 -21.26 -23.39 -4.15
CA GLY A 612 -21.28 -23.96 -2.80
C GLY A 612 -20.25 -23.35 -1.85
N SER A 613 -19.60 -22.24 -2.22
CA SER A 613 -18.65 -21.57 -1.32
C SER A 613 -19.36 -20.87 -0.17
N GLU A 614 -18.89 -21.11 1.04
CA GLU A 614 -19.28 -20.41 2.28
C GLU A 614 -18.19 -19.42 2.74
N GLN A 615 -17.09 -19.29 1.99
CA GLN A 615 -15.97 -18.39 2.29
C GLN A 615 -16.40 -16.93 2.30
N LEU A 616 -15.68 -16.11 3.07
CA LEU A 616 -15.97 -14.68 3.19
C LEU A 616 -15.76 -13.95 1.85
N ILE A 617 -16.58 -12.95 1.56
CA ILE A 617 -16.50 -12.09 0.38
C ILE A 617 -16.42 -10.64 0.82
N THR A 618 -15.52 -9.87 0.22
CA THR A 618 -15.32 -8.44 0.49
C THR A 618 -15.00 -7.63 -0.76
N VAL A 619 -14.86 -6.32 -0.58
CA VAL A 619 -14.33 -5.35 -1.55
C VAL A 619 -13.23 -4.59 -0.82
N GLY A 620 -12.02 -4.52 -1.38
CA GLY A 620 -10.92 -3.71 -0.85
C GLY A 620 -11.11 -2.23 -1.16
N GLN A 621 -11.65 -1.49 -0.21
CA GLN A 621 -12.09 -0.10 -0.40
C GLN A 621 -10.98 0.88 -0.06
N ASP A 622 -10.72 1.88 -0.91
CA ASP A 622 -9.87 3.02 -0.57
C ASP A 622 -10.58 4.06 0.30
N GLU A 623 -9.81 4.90 1.02
CA GLU A 623 -10.32 6.01 1.85
C GLU A 623 -11.26 6.99 1.11
N GLY A 624 -11.18 7.08 -0.22
CA GLY A 624 -12.13 7.88 -1.00
C GLY A 624 -13.55 7.32 -0.99
N GLY A 625 -13.75 6.03 -0.68
CA GLY A 625 -15.09 5.42 -0.62
C GLY A 625 -15.97 5.89 0.52
N VAL A 626 -15.38 6.40 1.59
CA VAL A 626 -16.13 7.06 2.67
C VAL A 626 -16.36 8.56 2.38
N ALA A 627 -15.66 9.11 1.39
CA ALA A 627 -15.72 10.51 0.98
C ALA A 627 -16.57 10.74 -0.28
N ASP A 628 -16.10 10.40 -1.47
CA ASP A 628 -16.74 10.77 -2.73
C ASP A 628 -16.57 9.68 -3.82
N ARG A 629 -16.44 8.43 -3.41
CA ARG A 629 -16.31 7.27 -4.31
C ARG A 629 -17.30 6.17 -3.92
N LEU A 630 -17.15 5.01 -4.56
CA LEU A 630 -17.95 3.82 -4.28
C LEU A 630 -17.85 3.49 -2.78
N SER A 631 -18.99 3.37 -2.10
CA SER A 631 -19.02 3.47 -0.64
C SER A 631 -19.53 2.19 0.03
N PRO A 632 -18.90 1.73 1.13
CA PRO A 632 -19.36 0.56 1.87
C PRO A 632 -20.77 0.74 2.40
N ALA A 633 -21.21 1.99 2.61
CA ALA A 633 -22.59 2.30 2.98
C ALA A 633 -23.63 1.79 1.95
N PHE A 634 -23.25 1.48 0.70
CA PHE A 634 -24.16 0.92 -0.30
C PHE A 634 -24.02 -0.59 -0.44
N TYR A 635 -22.78 -1.11 -0.49
CA TYR A 635 -22.53 -2.53 -0.79
C TYR A 635 -22.32 -3.42 0.43
N ALA A 636 -22.19 -2.89 1.66
CA ALA A 636 -22.07 -3.68 2.88
C ALA A 636 -23.10 -4.80 3.05
N PRO A 637 -24.39 -4.64 2.67
CA PRO A 637 -25.36 -5.74 2.75
C PRO A 637 -25.06 -6.95 1.84
N THR A 638 -24.07 -6.83 0.96
CA THR A 638 -23.71 -7.83 -0.06
C THR A 638 -22.29 -8.35 0.11
N VAL A 639 -21.58 -7.95 1.15
CA VAL A 639 -20.28 -8.49 1.55
C VAL A 639 -20.37 -9.02 2.98
N ASP A 640 -19.45 -9.88 3.37
CA ASP A 640 -19.45 -10.47 4.70
C ASP A 640 -18.69 -9.60 5.72
N PHE A 641 -17.77 -8.76 5.24
CA PHE A 641 -17.14 -7.70 6.00
C PHE A 641 -16.86 -6.47 5.12
N THR A 642 -16.66 -5.32 5.74
CA THR A 642 -16.27 -4.07 5.08
C THR A 642 -14.80 -3.78 5.31
N THR A 643 -14.21 -2.99 4.43
CA THR A 643 -12.80 -2.63 4.52
C THR A 643 -12.60 -1.13 4.34
N ASN A 644 -11.38 -0.68 4.61
CA ASN A 644 -10.88 0.60 4.17
C ASN A 644 -9.35 0.59 4.00
N HIS A 645 -8.81 1.47 3.17
CA HIS A 645 -7.37 1.65 2.96
C HIS A 645 -6.92 3.05 3.37
N SER A 646 -6.13 3.13 4.44
CA SER A 646 -5.73 4.42 5.05
C SER A 646 -4.36 4.88 4.54
N TRP A 647 -4.37 5.81 3.58
CA TRP A 647 -3.17 6.25 2.87
C TRP A 647 -2.82 7.71 3.17
N TRP A 648 -3.65 8.66 2.74
CA TRP A 648 -3.35 10.09 2.74
C TRP A 648 -4.06 10.86 3.86
N GLY A 649 -5.22 10.38 4.32
CA GLY A 649 -6.08 11.05 5.32
C GLY A 649 -5.54 11.09 6.76
N ASN A 650 -4.26 11.41 6.96
CA ASN A 650 -3.55 11.29 8.25
C ASN A 650 -4.14 12.16 9.39
N ASP A 651 -4.84 13.25 9.09
CA ASP A 651 -5.52 14.11 10.09
C ASP A 651 -6.93 13.61 10.48
N SER A 652 -7.45 12.61 9.76
CA SER A 652 -8.83 12.12 9.89
C SER A 652 -8.92 10.59 10.02
N LEU A 653 -7.83 9.93 10.46
CA LEU A 653 -7.72 8.48 10.58
C LEU A 653 -8.86 7.82 11.39
N LEU A 654 -9.29 8.46 12.47
CA LEU A 654 -10.43 7.97 13.26
C LEU A 654 -11.76 8.09 12.50
N TRP A 655 -12.01 9.21 11.81
CA TRP A 655 -13.23 9.39 11.00
C TRP A 655 -13.30 8.35 9.88
N ASP A 656 -12.16 8.12 9.23
CA ASP A 656 -12.00 7.16 8.14
C ASP A 656 -12.41 5.74 8.58
N SER A 657 -11.87 5.28 9.72
CA SER A 657 -12.24 4.00 10.32
C SER A 657 -13.71 3.92 10.75
N LEU A 658 -14.23 4.96 11.42
CA LEU A 658 -15.61 4.97 11.92
C LEU A 658 -16.63 4.99 10.78
N THR A 659 -16.32 5.63 9.65
CA THR A 659 -17.24 5.75 8.51
C THR A 659 -17.23 4.49 7.65
N ALA A 660 -16.10 3.78 7.58
CA ALA A 660 -16.01 2.49 6.92
C ALA A 660 -16.81 1.40 7.66
N LYS A 661 -16.80 1.42 9.00
CA LYS A 661 -17.57 0.47 9.84
C LYS A 661 -19.08 0.62 9.61
N GLN A 662 -19.68 -0.40 9.00
CA GLN A 662 -21.13 -0.44 8.80
C GLN A 662 -21.87 -1.18 9.92
N PRO A 663 -23.11 -0.77 10.27
CA PRO A 663 -23.87 -1.42 11.34
C PRO A 663 -24.07 -2.92 11.12
N GLY A 664 -23.63 -3.71 12.10
CA GLY A 664 -23.75 -5.18 12.11
C GLY A 664 -22.80 -5.93 11.18
N VAL A 665 -21.78 -5.25 10.64
CA VAL A 665 -20.80 -5.84 9.71
C VAL A 665 -19.41 -5.63 10.28
N ALA A 666 -18.57 -6.67 10.31
CA ALA A 666 -17.18 -6.54 10.71
C ALA A 666 -16.43 -5.56 9.78
N MET A 667 -15.43 -4.86 10.31
CA MET A 667 -14.60 -3.93 9.54
C MET A 667 -13.12 -4.24 9.75
N LEU A 668 -12.35 -4.17 8.68
CA LEU A 668 -10.89 -4.32 8.68
C LEU A 668 -10.23 -3.18 7.93
N ILE A 669 -9.18 -2.58 8.49
CA ILE A 669 -8.28 -1.73 7.69
C ILE A 669 -7.43 -2.68 6.84
N GLN A 670 -7.90 -2.96 5.62
CA GLN A 670 -7.40 -4.06 4.79
C GLN A 670 -6.13 -3.68 4.01
N GLU A 671 -5.84 -2.39 3.93
CA GLU A 671 -4.53 -1.86 3.58
C GLU A 671 -4.22 -0.63 4.43
N THR A 672 -2.98 -0.53 4.89
CA THR A 672 -2.46 0.69 5.49
C THR A 672 -0.95 0.71 5.33
N GLY A 673 -0.37 1.89 5.21
CA GLY A 673 1.06 2.03 4.97
C GLY A 673 1.48 3.48 4.87
N LEU A 674 2.67 3.66 4.32
CA LEU A 674 3.37 4.93 4.26
C LEU A 674 3.60 5.33 2.80
N GLN A 675 2.84 6.32 2.34
CA GLN A 675 3.12 6.99 1.08
C GLN A 675 4.34 7.89 1.25
N ARG A 676 5.15 7.99 0.20
CA ARG A 676 6.35 8.83 0.23
C ARG A 676 5.95 10.31 0.09
N GLU A 677 6.16 11.07 1.15
CA GLU A 677 6.09 12.53 1.10
C GLU A 677 7.44 13.11 0.65
N ILE A 678 7.39 14.04 -0.31
CA ILE A 678 8.57 14.66 -0.90
C ILE A 678 8.56 16.19 -0.73
N ASN A 679 9.75 16.75 -0.55
CA ASN A 679 10.00 18.19 -0.65
C ASN A 679 9.92 18.64 -2.13
N LEU A 680 9.87 19.96 -2.36
CA LEU A 680 9.89 20.54 -3.72
C LEU A 680 11.17 20.20 -4.51
N ASP A 681 12.26 19.88 -3.81
CA ASP A 681 13.52 19.40 -4.41
C ASP A 681 13.58 17.87 -4.56
N GLU A 682 12.44 17.20 -4.33
CA GLU A 682 12.22 15.75 -4.48
C GLU A 682 12.97 14.87 -3.47
N SER A 683 13.59 15.47 -2.45
CA SER A 683 14.08 14.74 -1.27
C SER A 683 12.94 14.27 -0.38
N ALA A 684 13.13 13.18 0.37
CA ALA A 684 12.15 12.75 1.38
C ALA A 684 11.88 13.86 2.41
N ARG A 685 10.60 14.02 2.73
CA ARG A 685 10.14 14.97 3.75
C ARG A 685 10.28 14.41 5.16
N LEU A 686 10.01 13.12 5.34
CA LEU A 686 10.02 12.42 6.64
C LEU A 686 11.20 11.44 6.73
N THR A 687 11.71 11.23 7.95
CA THR A 687 12.65 10.13 8.21
C THR A 687 11.90 8.81 8.39
N PRO A 688 12.55 7.65 8.19
CA PRO A 688 11.92 6.34 8.42
C PRO A 688 11.33 6.16 9.83
N GLU A 689 11.89 6.81 10.85
CA GLU A 689 11.37 6.80 12.22
C GLU A 689 10.07 7.60 12.34
N GLN A 690 10.00 8.78 11.70
CA GLN A 690 8.78 9.59 11.68
C GLN A 690 7.66 8.89 10.91
N GLU A 691 8.00 8.26 9.78
CA GLU A 691 7.07 7.41 9.03
C GLU A 691 6.55 6.28 9.93
N ALA A 692 7.43 5.57 10.65
CA ALA A 692 7.01 4.49 11.54
C ALA A 692 6.11 4.96 12.72
N SER A 693 6.35 6.14 13.30
CA SER A 693 5.45 6.73 14.31
C SER A 693 4.05 7.00 13.74
N LEU A 694 3.95 7.51 12.50
CA LEU A 694 2.65 7.66 11.82
C LEU A 694 1.98 6.30 11.58
N PHE A 695 2.74 5.30 11.11
CA PHE A 695 2.23 3.95 10.89
C PHE A 695 1.72 3.31 12.19
N GLU A 696 2.42 3.51 13.32
CA GLU A 696 1.98 3.06 14.64
C GLU A 696 0.60 3.60 15.00
N ARG A 697 0.36 4.90 14.78
CA ARG A 697 -0.93 5.55 15.01
C ARG A 697 -2.03 4.95 14.11
N LYS A 698 -1.73 4.71 12.83
CA LYS A 698 -2.68 4.05 11.90
C LYS A 698 -3.08 2.65 12.39
N VAL A 699 -2.12 1.83 12.79
CA VAL A 699 -2.38 0.47 13.30
C VAL A 699 -3.15 0.52 14.62
N ALA A 700 -2.84 1.45 15.53
CA ALA A 700 -3.58 1.63 16.78
C ALA A 700 -5.07 1.93 16.52
N LEU A 701 -5.35 2.90 15.64
CA LEU A 701 -6.71 3.34 15.33
C LEU A 701 -7.53 2.30 14.54
N SER A 702 -6.89 1.34 13.89
CA SER A 702 -7.59 0.24 13.20
C SER A 702 -8.44 -0.65 14.13
N PHE A 703 -8.18 -0.60 15.44
CA PHE A 703 -9.00 -1.26 16.47
C PHE A 703 -10.16 -0.39 16.98
N ALA A 704 -10.32 0.84 16.49
CA ALA A 704 -11.47 1.70 16.79
C ALA A 704 -12.71 1.18 16.03
N GLN A 705 -13.47 0.27 16.65
CA GLN A 705 -14.59 -0.47 16.06
C GLN A 705 -14.22 -1.39 14.87
N GLY A 706 -12.93 -1.58 14.60
CA GLY A 706 -12.40 -2.50 13.60
C GLY A 706 -11.68 -3.70 14.22
N SER A 707 -11.31 -4.66 13.36
CA SER A 707 -10.64 -5.91 13.75
C SER A 707 -9.11 -5.82 13.75
N GLY A 708 -8.54 -4.66 13.38
CA GLY A 708 -7.11 -4.48 13.20
C GLY A 708 -6.75 -4.06 11.77
N ALA A 709 -5.51 -4.33 11.37
CA ALA A 709 -4.94 -3.82 10.12
C ALA A 709 -4.13 -4.87 9.34
N ILE A 710 -4.11 -4.71 8.02
CA ILE A 710 -3.18 -5.36 7.10
C ILE A 710 -2.28 -4.28 6.50
N GLU A 711 -0.97 -4.42 6.67
CA GLU A 711 0.02 -3.50 6.11
C GLU A 711 0.22 -3.73 4.60
N TRP A 712 0.42 -2.67 3.83
CA TRP A 712 0.83 -2.73 2.43
C TRP A 712 2.25 -2.17 2.33
N LEU A 713 3.30 -2.99 2.19
CA LEU A 713 3.32 -4.46 2.07
C LEU A 713 4.65 -5.02 2.61
N TRP A 714 4.77 -6.32 2.89
CA TRP A 714 5.99 -6.85 3.55
C TRP A 714 7.28 -6.60 2.75
N ASN A 715 7.28 -6.95 1.46
CA ASN A 715 8.43 -6.78 0.56
C ASN A 715 8.22 -5.53 -0.30
N THR A 716 9.15 -4.57 -0.28
CA THR A 716 9.00 -3.31 -1.07
C THR A 716 8.79 -3.58 -2.57
N ASN A 717 7.91 -2.80 -3.22
CA ASN A 717 7.50 -2.96 -4.62
C ASN A 717 8.45 -2.25 -5.62
N CYS A 718 9.74 -2.60 -5.63
CA CYS A 718 10.75 -1.95 -6.48
C CYS A 718 10.70 -2.26 -8.01
N TYR A 719 9.88 -3.20 -8.48
CA TYR A 719 9.59 -3.50 -9.90
C TYR A 719 8.35 -2.74 -10.39
N MET A 720 8.31 -1.45 -10.05
CA MET A 720 7.33 -0.49 -10.52
C MET A 720 8.07 0.62 -11.29
N THR A 721 7.43 1.15 -12.32
CA THR A 721 7.90 2.37 -12.99
C THR A 721 7.54 3.63 -12.20
N GLU A 722 6.48 3.58 -11.39
CA GLU A 722 6.03 4.70 -10.58
C GLU A 722 6.86 4.86 -9.28
N ALA A 723 7.26 6.11 -9.01
CA ALA A 723 8.14 6.46 -7.87
C ALA A 723 7.42 6.53 -6.50
N ASN A 724 6.09 6.62 -6.52
CA ASN A 724 5.22 6.63 -5.33
C ASN A 724 5.18 5.25 -4.66
N GLU A 725 5.17 4.17 -5.45
CA GLU A 725 5.03 2.79 -4.98
C GLU A 725 6.36 2.09 -4.67
N ALA A 726 7.41 2.40 -5.43
CA ALA A 726 8.76 1.85 -5.23
C ALA A 726 9.35 1.96 -3.80
N PRO A 727 8.97 2.93 -2.93
CA PRO A 727 9.42 2.99 -1.55
C PRO A 727 8.52 2.27 -0.54
N ILE A 728 7.35 1.76 -0.92
CA ILE A 728 6.35 1.26 0.04
C ILE A 728 6.70 -0.16 0.50
N GLY A 729 6.78 -0.40 1.82
CA GLY A 729 6.77 -1.73 2.42
C GLY A 729 7.84 -2.03 3.48
N ALA A 730 7.55 -2.93 4.42
CA ALA A 730 8.35 -3.17 5.63
C ALA A 730 9.83 -3.53 5.43
N LEU A 731 10.17 -4.21 4.33
CA LEU A 731 11.55 -4.52 3.93
C LEU A 731 11.97 -3.65 2.74
N ARG A 732 13.16 -3.08 2.79
CA ARG A 732 13.78 -2.38 1.65
C ARG A 732 14.16 -3.36 0.53
N ALA A 733 14.50 -2.82 -0.65
CA ALA A 733 14.95 -3.62 -1.80
C ALA A 733 16.17 -4.53 -1.49
N ASP A 734 17.00 -4.14 -0.53
CA ASP A 734 18.15 -4.92 -0.05
C ASP A 734 17.81 -5.92 1.09
N SER A 735 16.51 -6.19 1.29
CA SER A 735 15.97 -7.06 2.35
C SER A 735 16.24 -6.59 3.79
N THR A 736 16.68 -5.35 4.00
CA THR A 736 16.81 -4.79 5.36
C THR A 736 15.47 -4.28 5.87
N GLU A 737 15.21 -4.47 7.16
CA GLU A 737 13.99 -4.01 7.82
C GLU A 737 13.97 -2.47 7.97
N LYS A 738 12.83 -1.85 7.64
CA LYS A 738 12.51 -0.47 8.02
C LYS A 738 11.98 -0.41 9.45
N PRO A 739 11.97 0.76 10.11
CA PRO A 739 11.44 0.89 11.47
C PRO A 739 9.97 0.41 11.62
N GLU A 740 9.15 0.53 10.57
CA GLU A 740 7.77 0.02 10.55
C GLU A 740 7.66 -1.51 10.81
N ALA A 741 8.66 -2.31 10.40
CA ALA A 741 8.69 -3.74 10.72
C ALA A 741 8.77 -4.02 12.24
N THR A 742 9.35 -3.09 13.01
CA THR A 742 9.35 -3.14 14.48
C THR A 742 7.95 -2.90 15.03
N VAL A 743 7.25 -1.87 14.51
CA VAL A 743 5.87 -1.54 14.89
C VAL A 743 4.96 -2.75 14.65
N MET A 744 5.06 -3.37 13.46
CA MET A 744 4.30 -4.57 13.11
C MET A 744 4.54 -5.72 14.10
N ARG A 745 5.79 -5.99 14.46
CA ARG A 745 6.16 -7.05 15.41
C ARG A 745 5.61 -6.80 16.81
N ASP A 746 5.69 -5.56 17.28
CA ASP A 746 5.22 -5.20 18.62
C ASP A 746 3.69 -5.22 18.69
N PHE A 747 2.98 -4.78 17.64
CA PHE A 747 1.54 -4.97 17.52
C PHE A 747 1.13 -6.43 17.39
N ALA A 748 1.85 -7.26 16.63
CA ALA A 748 1.57 -8.69 16.54
C ALA A 748 1.70 -9.39 17.90
N ARG A 749 2.69 -9.00 18.71
CA ARG A 749 2.84 -9.48 20.10
C ARG A 749 1.68 -9.00 20.97
N PHE A 750 1.31 -7.73 20.85
CA PHE A 750 0.21 -7.14 21.61
C PHE A 750 -1.13 -7.78 21.25
N ALA A 751 -1.46 -7.94 19.97
CA ALA A 751 -2.66 -8.59 19.45
C ALA A 751 -2.95 -9.93 20.11
N LYS A 752 -1.93 -10.81 20.20
CA LYS A 752 -2.04 -12.11 20.87
C LYS A 752 -2.44 -12.01 22.35
N SER A 753 -2.05 -10.93 23.02
CA SER A 753 -2.32 -10.74 24.45
C SER A 753 -3.74 -10.27 24.76
N PHE A 754 -4.48 -9.69 23.80
CA PHE A 754 -5.82 -9.15 24.05
C PHE A 754 -6.93 -9.70 23.15
N GLN A 755 -6.61 -10.40 22.05
CA GLN A 755 -7.60 -10.84 21.05
C GLN A 755 -8.81 -11.59 21.64
N ASN A 756 -8.60 -12.44 22.66
CA ASN A 756 -9.68 -13.22 23.27
C ASN A 756 -10.77 -12.35 23.93
N HIS A 757 -10.48 -11.09 24.20
CA HIS A 757 -11.40 -10.13 24.81
C HIS A 757 -12.18 -9.28 23.79
N LEU A 758 -11.85 -9.37 22.49
CA LEU A 758 -12.59 -8.70 21.42
C LEU A 758 -13.95 -9.36 21.19
N GLN A 759 -14.90 -9.09 22.09
CA GLN A 759 -16.22 -9.70 22.07
C GLN A 759 -17.30 -8.69 22.47
N ASN A 760 -18.40 -8.70 21.71
CA ASN A 760 -19.65 -7.98 21.99
C ASN A 760 -19.42 -6.52 22.44
N PRO A 761 -18.75 -5.69 21.61
CA PRO A 761 -18.54 -4.28 21.89
C PRO A 761 -19.88 -3.58 22.04
N LYS A 762 -20.00 -2.77 23.09
CA LYS A 762 -21.20 -1.97 23.31
C LYS A 762 -21.19 -0.77 22.38
N GLN A 763 -22.29 -0.58 21.65
CA GLN A 763 -22.46 0.58 20.79
C GLN A 763 -22.35 1.89 21.59
N PRO A 764 -21.58 2.89 21.11
CA PRO A 764 -21.46 4.18 21.79
C PRO A 764 -22.80 4.92 21.91
N SER A 765 -22.90 5.78 22.93
CA SER A 765 -24.15 6.52 23.23
C SER A 765 -24.39 7.73 22.31
N VAL A 766 -23.40 8.14 21.52
CA VAL A 766 -23.47 9.27 20.60
C VAL A 766 -23.24 8.79 19.18
N ALA A 767 -24.17 9.12 18.28
CA ALA A 767 -24.07 8.85 16.86
C ALA A 767 -23.86 10.15 16.08
N ILE A 768 -22.99 10.10 15.06
CA ILE A 768 -22.91 11.13 14.01
C ILE A 768 -23.61 10.58 12.77
N VAL A 769 -24.56 11.33 12.23
CA VAL A 769 -25.22 10.99 10.96
C VAL A 769 -24.61 11.83 9.85
N THR A 770 -24.09 11.19 8.80
CA THR A 770 -23.55 11.90 7.63
C THR A 770 -24.69 12.36 6.70
N SER A 771 -24.49 13.46 5.97
CA SER A 771 -25.38 13.87 4.88
C SER A 771 -24.76 13.50 3.55
N GLN A 772 -25.21 12.39 2.96
CA GLN A 772 -24.81 12.00 1.61
C GLN A 772 -25.40 12.95 0.56
N ALA A 773 -26.56 13.55 0.85
CA ALA A 773 -27.17 14.58 0.01
C ALA A 773 -26.24 15.79 -0.20
N ALA A 774 -25.58 16.25 0.86
CA ALA A 774 -24.59 17.32 0.76
C ALA A 774 -23.21 16.82 0.27
N GLN A 775 -22.78 15.64 0.72
CA GLN A 775 -21.49 15.04 0.36
C GLN A 775 -21.38 14.75 -1.15
N PHE A 776 -22.44 14.26 -1.80
CA PHE A 776 -22.48 13.98 -3.24
C PHE A 776 -22.91 15.19 -4.09
N SER A 777 -22.63 16.40 -3.59
CA SER A 777 -22.83 17.65 -4.32
C SER A 777 -21.49 18.30 -4.65
N VAL A 778 -21.51 19.36 -5.48
CA VAL A 778 -20.31 20.17 -5.77
C VAL A 778 -19.79 20.98 -4.58
N LEU A 779 -20.42 20.87 -3.42
CA LEU A 779 -20.01 21.45 -2.14
C LEU A 779 -19.59 20.36 -1.12
N GLY A 780 -19.38 19.13 -1.57
CA GLY A 780 -19.10 17.96 -0.73
C GLY A 780 -17.96 18.15 0.27
N ASP A 781 -16.90 18.88 -0.09
CA ASP A 781 -15.76 19.18 0.79
C ASP A 781 -16.17 19.82 2.12
N LEU A 782 -17.19 20.69 2.10
CA LEU A 782 -17.71 21.32 3.32
C LEU A 782 -18.41 20.29 4.21
N GLN A 783 -19.13 19.33 3.60
CA GLN A 783 -19.77 18.27 4.37
C GLN A 783 -18.74 17.31 4.96
N LEU A 784 -17.61 17.04 4.28
CA LEU A 784 -16.50 16.27 4.83
C LEU A 784 -15.81 17.01 5.99
N GLU A 785 -15.51 18.30 5.82
CA GLU A 785 -14.97 19.16 6.89
C GLU A 785 -15.86 19.12 8.15
N GLY A 786 -17.18 19.22 7.96
CA GLY A 786 -18.16 19.15 9.05
C GLY A 786 -18.13 17.82 9.79
N GLN A 787 -18.03 16.70 9.06
CA GLN A 787 -17.92 15.37 9.65
C GLN A 787 -16.61 15.16 10.42
N HIS A 788 -15.48 15.55 9.83
CA HIS A 788 -14.16 15.40 10.45
C HIS A 788 -14.10 16.17 11.77
N LYS A 789 -14.54 17.43 11.77
CA LYS A 789 -14.58 18.25 12.98
C LYS A 789 -15.59 17.75 14.00
N ALA A 790 -16.70 17.14 13.58
CA ALA A 790 -17.62 16.50 14.53
C ALA A 790 -16.95 15.34 15.28
N VAL A 791 -16.23 14.47 14.57
CA VAL A 791 -15.45 13.38 15.18
C VAL A 791 -14.37 13.94 16.09
N ARG A 792 -13.58 14.92 15.63
CA ARG A 792 -12.51 15.54 16.44
C ARG A 792 -13.06 16.22 17.70
N ALA A 793 -14.14 16.98 17.58
CA ALA A 793 -14.73 17.70 18.71
C ALA A 793 -15.20 16.73 19.81
N LEU A 794 -15.77 15.59 19.42
CA LEU A 794 -16.21 14.57 20.38
C LEU A 794 -15.04 13.76 20.94
N ALA A 795 -14.23 13.14 20.09
CA ALA A 795 -13.26 12.13 20.53
C ALA A 795 -11.97 12.75 21.11
N TYR A 796 -11.51 13.87 20.55
CA TYR A 796 -10.31 14.56 21.01
C TYR A 796 -10.66 15.67 22.01
N GLY A 797 -11.61 16.54 21.66
CA GLY A 797 -11.94 17.71 22.49
C GLY A 797 -12.74 17.39 23.76
N LEU A 798 -13.62 16.39 23.70
CA LEU A 798 -14.56 16.05 24.77
C LEU A 798 -14.39 14.62 25.31
N HIS A 799 -13.50 13.84 24.69
CA HIS A 799 -13.24 12.44 25.00
C HIS A 799 -14.49 11.55 25.10
N ILE A 800 -15.46 11.80 24.22
CA ILE A 800 -16.61 10.93 24.00
C ILE A 800 -16.37 10.14 22.72
N SER A 801 -16.34 8.81 22.81
CA SER A 801 -16.30 7.94 21.63
C SER A 801 -17.64 8.00 20.88
N PRO A 802 -17.67 8.43 19.60
CA PRO A 802 -18.87 8.33 18.77
C PRO A 802 -18.85 7.06 17.90
N PHE A 803 -19.99 6.75 17.29
CA PHE A 803 -20.03 5.98 16.04
C PHE A 803 -20.62 6.83 14.91
N VAL A 804 -20.28 6.49 13.67
CA VAL A 804 -20.78 7.19 12.48
C VAL A 804 -21.79 6.29 11.77
N ILE A 805 -22.84 6.88 11.20
CA ILE A 805 -23.79 6.17 10.33
C ILE A 805 -24.10 7.01 9.11
N ALA A 806 -24.06 6.37 7.94
CA ALA A 806 -24.37 7.03 6.69
C ALA A 806 -25.88 7.30 6.53
N GLU A 807 -26.21 8.36 5.80
CA GLU A 807 -27.58 8.77 5.50
C GLU A 807 -28.47 7.60 5.01
N ASN A 808 -27.99 6.85 4.01
CA ASN A 808 -28.71 5.71 3.43
C ASN A 808 -28.82 4.48 4.37
N GLN A 809 -28.10 4.47 5.49
CA GLN A 809 -28.14 3.41 6.50
C GLN A 809 -28.95 3.79 7.75
N ILE A 810 -29.62 4.95 7.77
CA ILE A 810 -30.30 5.49 8.96
C ILE A 810 -31.29 4.52 9.63
N ALA A 811 -31.89 3.59 8.88
CA ALA A 811 -32.77 2.55 9.43
C ALA A 811 -32.07 1.62 10.45
N ARG A 812 -30.73 1.58 10.44
CA ARG A 812 -29.88 0.79 11.34
C ARG A 812 -29.26 1.60 12.48
N LEU A 813 -29.74 2.83 12.73
CA LEU A 813 -29.21 3.74 13.76
C LEU A 813 -29.17 3.13 15.18
N GLY A 814 -30.12 2.25 15.50
CA GLY A 814 -30.28 1.74 16.86
C GLY A 814 -30.96 2.76 17.78
N SER A 815 -30.45 2.89 19.01
CA SER A 815 -31.04 3.78 20.03
C SER A 815 -29.99 4.58 20.82
N PRO A 816 -29.10 5.32 20.13
CA PRO A 816 -28.15 6.19 20.82
C PRO A 816 -28.90 7.21 21.68
N GLN A 817 -28.25 7.71 22.74
CA GLN A 817 -28.85 8.76 23.59
C GLN A 817 -28.87 10.11 22.87
N LEU A 818 -27.86 10.37 22.02
CA LEU A 818 -27.72 11.57 21.23
C LEU A 818 -27.34 11.23 19.78
N VAL A 819 -28.03 11.83 18.84
CA VAL A 819 -27.65 11.92 17.42
C VAL A 819 -27.19 13.34 17.13
N ILE A 820 -26.06 13.48 16.46
CA ILE A 820 -25.56 14.74 15.93
C ILE A 820 -25.67 14.69 14.41
N LEU A 821 -26.31 15.71 13.85
CA LEU A 821 -26.38 15.96 12.42
C LEU A 821 -25.54 17.21 12.12
N PRO A 822 -24.24 17.04 11.80
CA PRO A 822 -23.29 18.15 11.71
C PRO A 822 -23.44 18.87 10.38
N SER A 823 -23.85 20.13 10.43
CA SER A 823 -23.83 21.08 9.30
C SER A 823 -24.41 20.56 7.98
N PRO A 824 -25.57 19.86 7.98
CA PRO A 824 -26.00 19.08 6.82
C PRO A 824 -26.28 19.94 5.58
N GLN A 825 -26.84 21.16 5.73
CA GLN A 825 -27.40 22.02 4.66
C GLN A 825 -28.52 21.32 3.87
N SER A 826 -28.20 20.20 3.23
CA SER A 826 -29.06 19.26 2.52
C SER A 826 -29.17 17.91 3.25
N LEU A 827 -30.31 17.23 3.12
CA LEU A 827 -30.55 15.87 3.62
C LEU A 827 -31.71 15.25 2.85
N ASN A 828 -31.71 13.94 2.60
CA ASN A 828 -32.87 13.25 2.05
C ASN A 828 -34.05 13.23 3.03
N GLU A 829 -35.25 13.25 2.45
CA GLU A 829 -36.49 13.29 3.22
C GLU A 829 -36.73 12.03 4.07
N ASN A 830 -36.36 10.84 3.59
CA ASN A 830 -36.51 9.62 4.37
C ASN A 830 -35.65 9.64 5.64
N THR A 831 -34.45 10.21 5.55
CA THR A 831 -33.55 10.37 6.69
C THR A 831 -34.11 11.37 7.68
N TRP A 832 -34.61 12.50 7.20
CA TRP A 832 -35.28 13.48 8.06
C TRP A 832 -36.44 12.86 8.85
N GLN A 833 -37.33 12.14 8.18
CA GLN A 833 -38.47 11.47 8.84
C GLN A 833 -38.01 10.39 9.83
N SER A 834 -36.94 9.65 9.51
CA SER A 834 -36.35 8.65 10.40
C SER A 834 -35.76 9.28 11.66
N LEU A 835 -35.09 10.42 11.54
CA LEU A 835 -34.59 11.20 12.67
C LEU A 835 -35.72 11.72 13.55
N LEU A 836 -36.80 12.25 12.95
CA LEU A 836 -37.98 12.66 13.71
C LEU A 836 -38.64 11.49 14.44
N ALA A 837 -38.71 10.30 13.82
CA ALA A 837 -39.20 9.09 14.46
C ALA A 837 -38.31 8.66 15.64
N TYR A 838 -36.98 8.69 15.47
CA TYR A 838 -36.01 8.43 16.54
C TYR A 838 -36.21 9.39 17.74
N VAL A 839 -36.37 10.69 17.48
CA VAL A 839 -36.63 11.66 18.55
C VAL A 839 -37.98 11.39 19.23
N LYS A 840 -39.05 11.16 18.45
CA LYS A 840 -40.37 10.83 19.00
C LYS A 840 -40.34 9.60 19.90
N ALA A 841 -39.47 8.63 19.61
CA ALA A 841 -39.26 7.42 20.41
C ALA A 841 -38.50 7.66 21.73
N GLY A 842 -37.85 8.81 21.91
CA GLY A 842 -37.13 9.18 23.14
C GLY A 842 -35.68 9.65 22.94
N GLY A 843 -35.19 9.62 21.69
CA GLY A 843 -33.84 10.07 21.35
C GLY A 843 -33.65 11.59 21.47
N SER A 844 -32.39 12.03 21.52
CA SER A 844 -32.03 13.45 21.43
C SER A 844 -31.32 13.73 20.12
N LEU A 845 -31.72 14.77 19.39
CA LEU A 845 -31.12 15.16 18.12
C LEU A 845 -30.51 16.56 18.23
N LEU A 846 -29.24 16.70 17.90
CA LEU A 846 -28.57 17.98 17.68
C LEU A 846 -28.44 18.25 16.18
N ILE A 847 -28.92 19.40 15.74
CA ILE A 847 -28.77 19.92 14.37
C ILE A 847 -27.96 21.21 14.45
N THR A 848 -26.89 21.31 13.66
CA THR A 848 -26.08 22.53 13.54
C THR A 848 -26.27 23.14 12.16
N GLY A 849 -26.63 24.42 12.08
CA GLY A 849 -26.95 25.08 10.82
C GLY A 849 -28.30 24.62 10.22
N PRO A 850 -28.63 25.08 9.01
CA PRO A 850 -29.86 24.70 8.33
C PRO A 850 -29.81 23.26 7.81
N VAL A 851 -31.00 22.64 7.71
CA VAL A 851 -31.24 21.36 7.00
C VAL A 851 -32.34 21.59 5.94
N SER A 852 -32.38 22.78 5.36
CA SER A 852 -33.51 23.27 4.57
C SER A 852 -33.44 22.93 3.08
N ARG A 853 -32.52 22.03 2.69
CA ARG A 853 -32.35 21.56 1.31
C ARG A 853 -32.60 20.05 1.23
N ASP A 854 -33.13 19.58 0.10
CA ASP A 854 -33.10 18.17 -0.29
C ASP A 854 -31.89 17.86 -1.19
N GLU A 855 -31.77 16.61 -1.65
CA GLU A 855 -30.64 16.16 -2.46
C GLU A 855 -30.42 16.93 -3.78
N HIS A 856 -31.45 17.62 -4.29
CA HIS A 856 -31.36 18.47 -5.48
C HIS A 856 -31.40 19.96 -5.12
N TRP A 857 -31.04 20.28 -3.87
CA TRP A 857 -30.95 21.64 -3.34
C TRP A 857 -32.27 22.44 -3.39
N GLN A 858 -33.41 21.77 -3.47
CA GLN A 858 -34.71 22.41 -3.37
C GLN A 858 -35.03 22.74 -1.92
N PHE A 859 -35.74 23.85 -1.71
CA PHE A 859 -36.09 24.29 -0.36
C PHE A 859 -37.12 23.36 0.30
N ARG A 860 -36.87 23.01 1.58
CA ARG A 860 -37.75 22.26 2.46
C ARG A 860 -37.86 22.97 3.80
N ASP A 861 -39.08 23.31 4.23
CA ASP A 861 -39.32 23.98 5.52
C ASP A 861 -39.35 22.99 6.69
N ARG A 862 -38.20 22.38 6.98
CA ARG A 862 -38.06 21.39 8.06
C ARG A 862 -38.20 21.98 9.46
N ALA A 863 -38.04 23.30 9.60
CA ALA A 863 -38.31 23.97 10.87
C ALA A 863 -39.82 23.90 11.21
N GLN A 864 -40.68 24.02 10.20
CA GLN A 864 -42.13 23.93 10.36
C GLN A 864 -42.58 22.56 10.90
N ASP A 865 -41.92 21.46 10.52
CA ASP A 865 -42.22 20.11 11.03
C ASP A 865 -42.07 19.99 12.56
N LEU A 866 -41.27 20.88 13.15
CA LEU A 866 -41.05 21.00 14.60
C LEU A 866 -41.85 22.15 15.24
N GLY A 867 -42.75 22.79 14.49
CA GLY A 867 -43.50 23.97 14.93
C GLY A 867 -42.64 25.21 15.13
N LEU A 868 -41.44 25.25 14.54
CA LEU A 868 -40.53 26.39 14.61
C LEU A 868 -40.76 27.31 13.41
N SER A 869 -40.82 28.61 13.66
CA SER A 869 -40.81 29.61 12.60
C SER A 869 -39.38 30.06 12.36
N ALA A 870 -38.83 29.72 11.19
CA ALA A 870 -37.50 30.11 10.77
C ALA A 870 -37.44 30.32 9.25
N ARG A 871 -36.39 31.02 8.79
CA ARG A 871 -36.06 31.15 7.37
C ARG A 871 -34.56 30.95 7.15
N THR A 872 -34.16 30.55 5.95
CA THR A 872 -32.75 30.53 5.57
C THR A 872 -32.32 31.87 4.98
N GLU A 873 -31.03 32.20 5.16
CA GLU A 873 -30.36 33.30 4.47
C GLU A 873 -28.90 32.93 4.18
N PRO A 874 -28.23 33.56 3.19
CA PRO A 874 -26.80 33.35 2.97
C PRO A 874 -25.95 33.72 4.20
N GLN A 875 -24.93 32.91 4.50
CA GLN A 875 -23.93 33.13 5.55
C GLN A 875 -22.93 34.25 5.18
N SER A 876 -23.41 35.42 4.78
CA SER A 876 -22.63 36.52 4.17
C SER A 876 -21.75 37.33 5.14
N TYR A 877 -21.56 36.86 6.38
CA TYR A 877 -20.85 37.56 7.44
C TYR A 877 -19.72 36.71 7.99
N ARG A 878 -18.64 37.38 8.42
CA ARG A 878 -17.49 36.74 9.05
C ARG A 878 -17.77 36.29 10.48
N GLY A 879 -18.44 37.11 11.29
CA GLY A 879 -18.63 36.85 12.71
C GLY A 879 -20.08 36.53 13.06
N ALA A 880 -20.28 35.51 13.90
CA ALA A 880 -21.59 35.15 14.46
C ALA A 880 -21.45 34.62 15.90
N GLY A 881 -22.56 34.33 16.57
CA GLY A 881 -22.54 33.75 17.90
C GLY A 881 -23.74 32.86 18.18
N ILE A 882 -23.52 31.66 18.73
CA ILE A 882 -24.59 30.80 19.24
C ILE A 882 -24.83 31.16 20.71
N HIS A 883 -25.99 31.73 21.00
CA HIS A 883 -26.44 32.11 22.33
C HIS A 883 -27.09 30.91 23.04
N LEU A 884 -26.26 30.16 23.78
CA LEU A 884 -26.72 29.12 24.70
C LEU A 884 -27.13 29.76 26.04
N PRO A 885 -27.93 29.07 26.88
CA PRO A 885 -28.21 29.53 28.24
C PRO A 885 -26.92 29.83 29.03
N GLY A 886 -26.70 31.11 29.35
CA GLY A 886 -25.55 31.58 30.13
C GLY A 886 -24.19 31.58 29.40
N LYS A 887 -24.13 31.28 28.09
CA LYS A 887 -22.88 31.23 27.32
C LYS A 887 -23.10 31.66 25.87
N VAL A 888 -22.20 32.48 25.34
CA VAL A 888 -22.14 32.74 23.89
C VAL A 888 -20.97 31.97 23.31
N VAL A 889 -21.22 31.18 22.28
CA VAL A 889 -20.18 30.49 21.49
C VAL A 889 -19.87 31.36 20.27
N PRO A 890 -18.72 32.06 20.22
CA PRO A 890 -18.36 32.88 19.07
C PRO A 890 -18.01 32.00 17.86
N LEU A 891 -18.36 32.46 16.67
CA LEU A 891 -18.09 31.81 15.40
C LEU A 891 -17.39 32.79 14.46
N SER A 892 -16.44 32.28 13.69
CA SER A 892 -15.79 32.98 12.58
C SER A 892 -15.90 32.12 11.32
N PHE A 893 -16.25 32.71 10.18
CA PHE A 893 -16.39 32.04 8.89
C PHE A 893 -15.49 32.71 7.86
N ASP A 894 -14.63 31.94 7.20
CA ASP A 894 -13.79 32.44 6.12
C ASP A 894 -14.61 32.76 4.85
N GLN A 895 -13.91 33.24 3.82
CA GLN A 895 -14.54 33.62 2.56
C GLN A 895 -15.23 32.45 1.84
N GLN A 896 -14.64 31.24 1.86
CA GLN A 896 -15.22 30.06 1.20
C GLN A 896 -16.57 29.72 1.83
N LYS A 897 -16.64 29.73 3.17
CA LYS A 897 -17.88 29.43 3.91
C LYS A 897 -18.94 30.50 3.66
N GLN A 898 -18.55 31.77 3.58
CA GLN A 898 -19.49 32.87 3.29
C GLN A 898 -20.10 32.78 1.88
N PHE A 899 -19.39 32.20 0.92
CA PHE A 899 -19.90 32.00 -0.44
C PHE A 899 -20.87 30.82 -0.56
N ALA A 900 -20.66 29.76 0.22
CA ALA A 900 -21.33 28.48 0.01
C ALA A 900 -22.45 28.18 1.00
N LEU A 901 -22.37 28.67 2.25
CA LEU A 901 -23.28 28.24 3.31
C LEU A 901 -24.53 29.10 3.42
N GLU A 902 -25.63 28.46 3.83
CA GLU A 902 -26.79 29.14 4.39
C GLU A 902 -26.73 29.10 5.93
N ALA A 903 -27.40 30.07 6.55
CA ALA A 903 -27.67 30.12 7.97
C ALA A 903 -29.18 30.12 8.23
N LEU A 904 -29.60 29.64 9.40
CA LEU A 904 -30.99 29.62 9.82
C LEU A 904 -31.29 30.82 10.73
N ARG A 905 -32.39 31.53 10.47
CA ARG A 905 -32.90 32.64 11.27
C ARG A 905 -34.21 32.26 11.92
N PHE A 906 -34.21 32.07 13.23
CA PHE A 906 -35.45 31.94 13.99
C PHE A 906 -36.17 33.30 14.08
N SER A 907 -37.49 33.30 13.96
CA SER A 907 -38.30 34.52 13.88
C SER A 907 -38.25 35.38 15.16
N ASP A 908 -37.87 34.81 16.30
CA ASP A 908 -37.68 35.53 17.57
C ASP A 908 -36.24 36.03 17.77
N GLY A 909 -35.37 35.88 16.77
CA GLY A 909 -33.98 36.33 16.79
C GLY A 909 -33.06 35.47 17.65
N SER A 910 -33.55 34.37 18.25
CA SER A 910 -32.66 33.41 18.91
C SER A 910 -31.74 32.74 17.88
N THR A 911 -30.60 32.25 18.34
CA THR A 911 -29.67 31.47 17.51
C THR A 911 -29.61 30.00 17.94
N TRP A 912 -30.47 29.63 18.88
CA TRP A 912 -30.53 28.35 19.55
C TRP A 912 -31.99 28.03 19.89
N LYS A 913 -32.38 26.78 19.68
CA LYS A 913 -33.68 26.23 20.07
C LYS A 913 -33.52 24.89 20.76
N GLU A 914 -34.32 24.70 21.81
CA GLU A 914 -34.54 23.41 22.45
C GLU A 914 -36.04 23.13 22.41
N THR A 915 -36.44 22.09 21.70
CA THR A 915 -37.85 21.75 21.48
C THR A 915 -38.09 20.29 21.84
N SER A 916 -39.18 20.00 22.55
CA SER A 916 -39.64 18.63 22.78
C SER A 916 -40.40 18.11 21.56
N ALA A 917 -40.07 16.89 21.12
CA ALA A 917 -40.79 16.21 20.06
C ALA A 917 -41.07 14.77 20.48
N GLY A 918 -42.35 14.43 20.71
CA GLY A 918 -42.73 13.15 21.32
C GLY A 918 -42.09 12.97 22.69
N LYS A 919 -41.35 11.87 22.89
CA LYS A 919 -40.65 11.57 24.15
C LYS A 919 -39.23 12.14 24.23
N GLY A 920 -38.70 12.64 23.12
CA GLY A 920 -37.33 13.11 23.00
C GLY A 920 -37.20 14.62 22.86
N LYS A 921 -36.00 15.06 22.46
CA LYS A 921 -35.64 16.48 22.32
C LYS A 921 -34.92 16.75 21.00
N VAL A 922 -35.20 17.90 20.40
CA VAL A 922 -34.42 18.48 19.32
C VAL A 922 -33.72 19.73 19.82
N PHE A 923 -32.42 19.79 19.56
CA PHE A 923 -31.54 20.92 19.80
C PHE A 923 -31.10 21.46 18.45
N TRP A 924 -31.30 22.76 18.20
CA TRP A 924 -31.04 23.33 16.88
C TRP A 924 -30.30 24.66 16.98
N SER A 925 -29.08 24.70 16.45
CA SER A 925 -28.29 25.93 16.26
C SER A 925 -28.59 26.57 14.91
N SER A 926 -28.69 27.91 14.91
CA SER A 926 -28.83 28.70 13.69
C SER A 926 -27.67 28.55 12.70
N TYR A 927 -26.46 28.29 13.21
CA TYR A 927 -25.23 28.30 12.42
C TYR A 927 -24.53 26.94 12.47
N SER A 928 -23.80 26.64 11.40
CA SER A 928 -22.89 25.50 11.27
C SER A 928 -21.71 25.64 12.23
N ALA A 929 -21.76 24.96 13.37
CA ALA A 929 -20.72 25.06 14.40
C ALA A 929 -19.40 24.42 13.95
N GLU A 930 -19.48 23.32 13.20
CA GLU A 930 -18.32 22.58 12.69
C GLU A 930 -17.63 23.36 11.56
N LEU A 931 -18.37 24.10 10.74
CA LEU A 931 -17.79 24.87 9.63
C LEU A 931 -17.27 26.26 10.03
N ALA A 932 -17.32 26.60 11.32
CA ALA A 932 -16.60 27.76 11.84
C ALA A 932 -15.08 27.50 11.89
N GLU A 933 -14.28 28.56 11.88
CA GLU A 933 -12.83 28.48 12.12
C GLU A 933 -12.56 27.88 13.51
N GLY A 934 -11.64 26.90 13.59
CA GLY A 934 -11.29 26.19 14.82
C GLY A 934 -12.17 24.99 15.16
N LEU A 935 -11.84 24.31 16.27
CA LEU A 935 -12.59 23.16 16.82
C LEU A 935 -13.45 23.56 18.03
N GLU A 936 -13.08 24.66 18.68
CA GLU A 936 -13.67 25.18 19.91
C GLU A 936 -15.18 25.43 19.78
N PRO A 937 -15.72 25.94 18.66
CA PRO A 937 -17.16 26.13 18.54
C PRO A 937 -17.96 24.83 18.61
N ALA A 938 -17.55 23.81 17.85
CA ALA A 938 -18.19 22.49 17.86
C ALA A 938 -18.05 21.84 19.24
N ALA A 939 -16.84 21.84 19.83
CA ALA A 939 -16.61 21.28 21.16
C ALA A 939 -17.41 22.02 22.26
N ALA A 940 -17.51 23.35 22.19
CA ALA A 940 -18.27 24.14 23.16
C ALA A 940 -19.78 23.85 23.09
N LEU A 941 -20.32 23.70 21.88
CA LEU A 941 -21.72 23.37 21.67
C LEU A 941 -22.02 21.92 22.10
N TYR A 942 -21.22 20.95 21.64
CA TYR A 942 -21.41 19.55 21.97
C TYR A 942 -21.25 19.32 23.48
N GLY A 943 -20.26 19.94 24.12
CA GLY A 943 -20.05 19.87 25.56
C GLY A 943 -21.25 20.38 26.37
N TYR A 944 -21.94 21.43 25.91
CA TYR A 944 -23.17 21.91 26.53
C TYR A 944 -24.28 20.84 26.47
N ILE A 945 -24.46 20.18 25.32
CA ILE A 945 -25.49 19.14 25.15
C ILE A 945 -25.18 17.88 25.93
N LEU A 946 -23.94 17.41 25.89
CA LEU A 946 -23.50 16.26 26.67
C LEU A 946 -23.73 16.51 28.17
N GLY A 947 -23.43 17.72 28.66
CA GLY A 947 -23.73 18.14 30.03
C GLY A 947 -25.23 18.12 30.35
N ALA A 948 -26.06 18.66 29.46
CA ALA A 948 -27.53 18.67 29.62
C ALA A 948 -28.14 17.26 29.62
N LEU A 949 -27.58 16.34 28.82
CA LEU A 949 -28.00 14.94 28.71
C LEU A 949 -27.30 14.02 29.72
N LYS A 950 -26.32 14.54 30.48
CA LYS A 950 -25.48 13.78 31.43
C LYS A 950 -24.69 12.63 30.77
N ILE A 951 -24.34 12.79 29.50
CA ILE A 951 -23.42 11.90 28.79
C ILE A 951 -22.00 12.29 29.19
N LYS A 952 -21.21 11.33 29.66
CA LYS A 952 -19.86 11.53 30.19
C LYS A 952 -18.87 10.56 29.54
N PRO A 953 -17.56 10.89 29.49
CA PRO A 953 -16.52 9.92 29.16
C PRO A 953 -16.59 8.70 30.07
N MET A 954 -16.08 7.55 29.59
CA MET A 954 -16.01 6.31 30.39
C MET A 954 -14.87 6.34 31.43
N PHE A 955 -14.29 7.51 31.68
CA PHE A 955 -13.17 7.70 32.59
C PHE A 955 -13.18 9.10 33.19
N GLU A 956 -12.43 9.28 34.28
CA GLU A 956 -12.15 10.55 34.91
C GLU A 956 -10.67 10.93 34.72
N LEU A 957 -10.43 12.06 34.06
CA LEU A 957 -9.09 12.63 33.94
C LEU A 957 -8.68 13.33 35.23
N GLN A 958 -7.44 13.10 35.65
CA GLN A 958 -6.83 13.82 36.78
C GLN A 958 -6.26 15.18 36.36
N SER A 959 -5.98 15.37 35.07
CA SER A 959 -5.53 16.62 34.46
C SER A 959 -6.12 16.77 33.05
N PRO A 960 -6.38 18.01 32.58
CA PRO A 960 -6.82 18.24 31.21
C PRO A 960 -5.73 17.80 30.21
N LEU A 961 -6.16 17.34 29.04
CA LEU A 961 -5.28 16.96 27.94
C LEU A 961 -5.37 18.00 26.80
N PRO A 962 -4.30 18.14 25.99
CA PRO A 962 -4.36 18.92 24.77
C PRO A 962 -5.41 18.37 23.78
N PRO A 963 -6.00 19.22 22.91
CA PRO A 963 -7.02 18.82 21.95
C PRO A 963 -6.48 17.97 20.77
N SER A 964 -5.17 17.69 20.73
CA SER A 964 -4.55 16.76 19.77
C SER A 964 -4.19 15.39 20.40
N VAL A 965 -4.61 15.15 21.65
CA VAL A 965 -4.49 13.85 22.29
C VAL A 965 -5.86 13.16 22.28
N LEU A 966 -5.95 12.05 21.55
CA LEU A 966 -7.13 11.20 21.51
C LEU A 966 -7.14 10.23 22.69
N ILE A 967 -8.32 10.04 23.27
CA ILE A 967 -8.65 8.84 24.05
C ILE A 967 -9.95 8.28 23.50
N TYR A 968 -9.86 7.14 22.84
CA TYR A 968 -11.00 6.38 22.37
C TYR A 968 -11.19 5.13 23.24
N SER A 969 -12.39 4.93 23.77
CA SER A 969 -12.69 3.82 24.68
C SER A 969 -13.83 2.95 24.15
N THR A 970 -13.65 1.63 24.18
CA THR A 970 -14.65 0.64 23.78
C THR A 970 -14.95 -0.28 24.97
N GLU A 971 -16.20 -0.31 25.41
CA GLU A 971 -16.66 -1.28 26.42
C GLU A 971 -16.92 -2.62 25.70
N LEU A 972 -16.12 -3.64 26.03
CA LEU A 972 -16.26 -5.01 25.54
C LEU A 972 -17.04 -5.85 26.57
N GLN A 973 -17.33 -7.11 26.27
CA GLN A 973 -18.08 -7.99 27.19
C GLN A 973 -17.47 -8.04 28.59
N ASP A 974 -16.17 -8.35 28.68
CA ASP A 974 -15.46 -8.62 29.93
C ASP A 974 -14.40 -7.56 30.27
N SER A 975 -14.21 -6.56 29.42
CA SER A 975 -13.10 -5.62 29.48
C SER A 975 -13.45 -4.24 28.89
N VAL A 976 -12.54 -3.29 29.02
CA VAL A 976 -12.59 -1.96 28.37
C VAL A 976 -11.27 -1.76 27.63
N LEU A 977 -11.35 -1.54 26.32
CA LEU A 977 -10.21 -1.19 25.48
C LEU A 977 -10.05 0.32 25.43
N TYR A 978 -8.87 0.82 25.77
CA TYR A 978 -8.45 2.20 25.60
C TYR A 978 -7.43 2.27 24.46
N ILE A 979 -7.69 3.16 23.50
CA ILE A 979 -6.77 3.55 22.43
C ILE A 979 -6.43 5.01 22.67
N LEU A 980 -5.14 5.29 22.80
CA LEU A 980 -4.60 6.62 23.01
C LEU A 980 -3.64 6.94 21.87
N GLU A 981 -3.67 8.18 21.42
CA GLU A 981 -2.84 8.67 20.35
C GLU A 981 -2.48 10.13 20.66
N SER A 982 -1.22 10.48 20.41
CA SER A 982 -0.74 11.84 20.52
C SER A 982 -0.36 12.37 19.14
N GLU A 983 -0.98 13.48 18.73
CA GLU A 983 -0.51 14.29 17.61
C GLU A 983 0.33 15.50 18.08
N GLU A 984 0.69 15.53 19.37
CA GLU A 984 1.51 16.59 19.95
C GLU A 984 2.96 16.50 19.50
N ALA A 985 3.65 17.65 19.49
CA ALA A 985 5.10 17.72 19.31
C ALA A 985 5.88 17.34 20.58
N ASP A 986 5.21 17.38 21.74
CA ASP A 986 5.79 17.07 23.05
C ASP A 986 5.09 15.87 23.71
N ASP A 987 5.82 15.16 24.55
CA ASP A 987 5.27 14.07 25.36
C ASP A 987 4.16 14.57 26.29
N THR A 988 3.04 13.84 26.35
CA THR A 988 1.89 14.20 27.20
C THR A 988 1.73 13.24 28.38
N LEU A 989 1.54 13.78 29.59
CA LEU A 989 1.18 12.98 30.75
C LEU A 989 -0.32 12.66 30.71
N VAL A 990 -0.65 11.38 30.61
CA VAL A 990 -2.02 10.89 30.71
C VAL A 990 -2.19 10.23 32.07
N ASP A 991 -3.22 10.67 32.80
CA ASP A 991 -3.62 10.10 34.08
C ASP A 991 -5.15 10.04 34.15
N LEU A 992 -5.68 8.83 33.92
CA LEU A 992 -7.11 8.58 33.90
C LEU A 992 -7.50 7.48 34.87
N ARG A 993 -8.73 7.55 35.36
CA ARG A 993 -9.39 6.49 36.13
C ARG A 993 -10.60 6.00 35.37
N ASP A 994 -10.60 4.72 35.02
CA ASP A 994 -11.73 4.07 34.35
C ASP A 994 -12.98 4.11 35.25
N ALA A 995 -14.11 4.55 34.69
CA ALA A 995 -15.33 4.78 35.46
C ALA A 995 -16.10 3.49 35.78
N LEU A 996 -15.86 2.39 35.04
CA LEU A 996 -16.56 1.12 35.23
C LEU A 996 -15.87 0.23 36.27
N THR A 997 -14.56 0.18 36.25
CA THR A 997 -13.71 -0.71 37.05
C THR A 997 -13.02 0.01 38.20
N GLY A 998 -12.83 1.32 38.08
CA GLY A 998 -12.04 2.14 39.01
C GLY A 998 -10.53 1.99 38.84
N ALA A 999 -10.06 1.20 37.86
CA ALA A 999 -8.64 1.05 37.56
C ALA A 999 -8.03 2.38 37.11
N ARG A 1000 -6.77 2.62 37.47
CA ARG A 1000 -6.03 3.82 37.06
C ARG A 1000 -5.04 3.48 35.96
N LEU A 1001 -5.00 4.30 34.92
CA LEU A 1001 -4.05 4.22 33.83
C LEU A 1001 -3.20 5.50 33.84
N THR A 1002 -1.89 5.34 33.99
CA THR A 1002 -0.94 6.44 33.98
C THR A 1002 0.18 6.13 33.01
N LEU A 1003 0.44 7.04 32.07
CA LEU A 1003 1.55 6.95 31.13
C LEU A 1003 2.06 8.33 30.73
N LYS A 1004 3.31 8.39 30.29
CA LYS A 1004 3.84 9.51 29.53
C LYS A 1004 3.77 9.12 28.07
N LEU A 1005 2.70 9.52 27.38
CA LEU A 1005 2.46 9.20 25.98
C LEU A 1005 3.45 10.01 25.12
N PRO A 1006 4.36 9.36 24.38
CA PRO A 1006 5.34 10.10 23.59
C PRO A 1006 4.70 10.92 22.46
N ALA A 1007 5.36 12.01 22.06
CA ALA A 1007 4.95 12.82 20.92
C ALA A 1007 4.80 11.98 19.64
N GLN A 1008 3.72 12.15 18.86
CA GLN A 1008 3.47 11.42 17.61
C GLN A 1008 3.30 9.89 17.74
N HIS A 1009 3.10 9.36 18.95
CA HIS A 1009 3.00 7.93 19.22
C HIS A 1009 1.61 7.50 19.72
N ALA A 1010 1.35 6.19 19.70
CA ALA A 1010 0.12 5.60 20.20
C ALA A 1010 0.36 4.64 21.38
N ALA A 1011 -0.67 4.46 22.21
CA ALA A 1011 -0.70 3.50 23.30
C ALA A 1011 -2.06 2.81 23.40
N LEU A 1012 -2.08 1.52 23.72
CA LEU A 1012 -3.32 0.76 23.91
C LEU A 1012 -3.30 0.04 25.25
N ALA A 1013 -4.41 0.04 25.97
CA ALA A 1013 -4.55 -0.69 27.22
C ALA A 1013 -5.89 -1.41 27.28
N LEU A 1014 -5.87 -2.67 27.73
CA LEU A 1014 -7.07 -3.42 28.04
C LEU A 1014 -7.22 -3.56 29.55
N ILE A 1015 -8.36 -3.11 30.08
CA ILE A 1015 -8.70 -3.19 31.50
C ILE A 1015 -9.78 -4.24 31.68
N ALA A 1016 -9.51 -5.27 32.47
CA ALA A 1016 -10.49 -6.32 32.73
C ALA A 1016 -11.51 -5.90 33.80
N LYS A 1017 -12.80 -6.18 33.57
CA LYS A 1017 -13.89 -5.78 34.47
C LYS A 1017 -13.85 -6.54 35.79
N GLN A 1018 -13.42 -7.80 35.78
CA GLN A 1018 -13.39 -8.65 36.96
C GLN A 1018 -12.17 -8.35 37.86
N GLU A 1019 -10.98 -8.31 37.27
CA GLU A 1019 -9.71 -8.09 37.96
C GLU A 1019 -9.52 -6.62 38.35
N LYS A 1020 -10.20 -5.70 37.66
CA LYS A 1020 -10.08 -4.25 37.84
C LYS A 1020 -8.64 -3.76 37.68
N SER A 1021 -7.93 -4.35 36.72
CA SER A 1021 -6.53 -4.07 36.43
C SER A 1021 -6.27 -4.12 34.93
N VAL A 1022 -5.18 -3.47 34.50
CA VAL A 1022 -4.67 -3.57 33.14
C VAL A 1022 -4.15 -5.00 32.91
N ILE A 1023 -4.67 -5.69 31.90
CA ILE A 1023 -4.30 -7.07 31.55
C ILE A 1023 -3.47 -7.18 30.26
N ALA A 1024 -3.54 -6.16 29.39
CA ALA A 1024 -2.70 -6.04 28.21
C ALA A 1024 -2.38 -4.56 27.97
N LYS A 1025 -1.16 -4.26 27.49
CA LYS A 1025 -0.74 -2.90 27.18
C LYS A 1025 0.29 -2.81 26.05
N TYR A 1026 0.27 -1.70 25.31
CA TYR A 1026 1.20 -1.31 24.25
C TYR A 1026 1.56 0.18 24.38
N GLY A 1027 2.83 0.55 24.22
CA GLY A 1027 3.27 1.96 24.28
C GLY A 1027 3.36 2.57 25.70
N PHE A 1028 3.60 1.74 26.73
CA PHE A 1028 3.63 2.13 28.17
C PHE A 1028 4.99 2.02 28.83
#